data_AF-A0A231GUJ5-F1
#
_entry.id   AF-A0A231GUJ5-F1
#
_cell.length_a   1.000
_cell.length_b   1.000
_cell.length_c   1.000
_cell.angle_alpha   90.00
_cell.angle_beta   90.00
_cell.angle_gamma   90.00
#
_symmetry.space_group_name_H-M   'P 1'
#
loop_
_entity.id
_entity.type
_entity.pdbx_description
1 polymer ?
#
loop_
_entity_poly.entity_id
_entity_poly.type
_entity_poly.pdbx_seq_one_letter_code
_entity_poly.pdbx_strand_id
1 'polypeptide(L)'
;MSAPARRSTGTTHAGESLERVTAALEKTVGEGRPAGDWLKFCCPVHETGPGHHPSLIVKHLADMGRTKVQCQAGCPDEQILDAVGLKISDLYDEPITRAVGGRRRAPIRSRPQQRPVSRAERAIAAAGLPLTKPAKDLGPQTGPAKTDATYAYRDPNGQLVGEVVRRHIPHEHGREKAFFQRRRNAQGRMEAGGFAPIPYRLPEVLAAISAGRTIYIPEGEKDVDAAWRSGVPATCNAAGAGKWKPEHAQWLKGARRVVIIADRDVPGYRHAEKVAESLTGLVGEVRIVAAAAGKDLGDHFAAGHELGELEPVAGLDPRTPITSAPRLEAGAVPFAGEASVAVAAGVSPAHTPDGGSFMSGNSTINLSGLHSQEAGHHHDDTVDRVGSQFAVLIRAMMQEVMSRAVSSAQARREALKEQERREAKAQREHAAQVAAQRKAIETALEKMRKAGWDRLSRNEVASALQEAVSWSEDSDTARRAAVELAGHIRERWGVHVDLDGGHVTIDADMTPKLAAKMAAAEQERADKGRLATAQDRMVEMIAGEDIDESAKQQLYAQIEQWRNAPTPQGLSALQKKMKEAGVGESTRTKARFVALYLGGSSAATSKVNNLDTPGTAADDLRSQVRDLDSAATAAAALRRMESPMVDPGEEAKNRVDTLLMDYQTRLKHGHDTVGVQARLAEAISVMTEEDQAKARERGKEIRKNPAAERKPLWPDHVNRDDLAATVRAYAALAPVVESRVINPDGTDVDATWAQAQKDRATVMRAQIDRAIKSGKGLHDLERDQLRAVIVDIEAGKTAVPDLLLADDRSAAVIDRERSDEIAHDSARYHRHKLEEILRGGAAPEGVARHVREDISRVVAEHTQLAAGRTNLRDYEATGADERLLSALTAHGVPEPVRNQVRHHLTEARDNCASTGQQAHWIQDRWAGRREKVAVDRNPGPPAYDSPEYRALQEHNLRQAGLNEDEVRQCMAAEKGRAKPPSAAVNPPAPEQKVRLTTPGAGVQQTHHRGTDRDPGLGR
;
A
#
# COMPACT_ATOMS: atom_id res chain seq x y z
N MET A 1 -10.60 27.63 50.60
CA MET A 1 -9.79 28.31 49.57
C MET A 1 -10.11 27.68 48.22
N SER A 2 -10.59 28.51 47.31
CA SER A 2 -11.42 28.14 46.16
C SER A 2 -10.64 27.44 45.05
N ALA A 3 -11.29 26.44 44.44
CA ALA A 3 -10.85 25.78 43.22
C ALA A 3 -10.70 26.78 42.05
N PRO A 4 -9.72 26.63 41.16
CA PRO A 4 -9.67 27.42 39.94
C PRO A 4 -10.75 26.91 38.97
N ALA A 5 -11.55 27.88 38.49
CA ALA A 5 -12.74 27.67 37.68
C ALA A 5 -12.44 26.92 36.37
N ARG A 6 -13.23 25.89 36.12
CA ARG A 6 -13.43 25.34 34.77
C ARG A 6 -14.10 26.40 33.91
N ARG A 7 -13.48 26.80 32.80
CA ARG A 7 -14.19 27.49 31.71
C ARG A 7 -14.73 26.43 30.73
N SER A 8 -16.05 26.29 30.71
CA SER A 8 -16.82 25.70 29.62
C SER A 8 -17.35 26.84 28.75
N THR A 9 -17.13 26.78 27.43
CA THR A 9 -18.15 26.97 26.38
C THR A 9 -17.44 27.06 25.03
N GLY A 10 -17.84 26.19 24.10
CA GLY A 10 -17.45 26.30 22.70
C GLY A 10 -17.95 27.62 22.12
N THR A 11 -17.00 28.43 21.66
CA THR A 11 -17.23 29.55 20.76
C THR A 11 -16.16 29.40 19.68
N THR A 12 -16.54 29.36 18.41
CA THR A 12 -15.59 29.37 17.29
C THR A 12 -14.88 30.72 17.28
N HIS A 13 -13.64 30.78 17.76
CA HIS A 13 -12.86 32.01 17.88
C HIS A 13 -12.10 32.31 16.58
N ALA A 14 -12.82 32.73 15.54
CA ALA A 14 -12.19 33.27 14.34
C ALA A 14 -11.46 34.58 14.69
N GLY A 15 -10.13 34.63 14.50
CA GLY A 15 -9.31 35.82 14.73
C GLY A 15 -8.45 35.83 16.00
N GLU A 16 -8.54 34.81 16.87
CA GLU A 16 -7.71 34.72 18.09
C GLU A 16 -6.21 34.64 17.79
N SER A 17 -5.82 34.05 16.66
CA SER A 17 -4.41 34.02 16.25
C SER A 17 -3.91 35.37 15.79
N LEU A 18 -4.79 36.24 15.28
CA LEU A 18 -4.39 37.59 14.87
C LEU A 18 -4.07 38.41 16.12
N GLU A 19 -4.97 38.40 17.10
CA GLU A 19 -4.79 39.10 18.37
C GLU A 19 -3.54 38.64 19.12
N ARG A 20 -3.27 37.32 19.16
CA ARG A 20 -2.07 36.76 19.80
C ARG A 20 -0.78 37.26 19.15
N VAL A 21 -0.74 37.25 17.82
CA VAL A 21 0.44 37.65 17.03
C VAL A 21 0.65 39.15 17.08
N THR A 22 -0.42 39.95 16.95
CA THR A 22 -0.33 41.41 17.03
C THR A 22 0.03 41.86 18.44
N ALA A 23 -0.53 41.27 19.49
CA ALA A 23 -0.17 41.62 20.87
C ALA A 23 1.31 41.33 21.19
N ALA A 24 1.85 40.20 20.70
CA ALA A 24 3.26 39.88 20.88
C ALA A 24 4.19 40.83 20.10
N LEU A 25 3.79 41.21 18.88
CA LEU A 25 4.52 42.17 18.06
C LEU A 25 4.45 43.59 18.65
N GLU A 26 3.29 44.06 19.07
CA GLU A 26 3.12 45.39 19.69
C GLU A 26 3.97 45.53 20.95
N LYS A 27 4.07 44.47 21.76
CA LYS A 27 4.94 44.42 22.93
C LYS A 27 6.43 44.52 22.59
N THR A 28 6.84 43.98 21.43
CA THR A 28 8.26 43.81 21.09
C THR A 28 8.79 44.93 20.17
N VAL A 29 7.99 45.37 19.20
CA VAL A 29 8.38 46.30 18.13
C VAL A 29 7.51 47.56 18.04
N GLY A 30 6.48 47.69 18.88
CA GLY A 30 5.55 48.84 18.92
C GLY A 30 4.32 48.69 18.01
N GLU A 31 3.46 49.70 18.02
CA GLU A 31 2.17 49.68 17.33
C GLU A 31 2.30 49.46 15.81
N GLY A 32 1.49 48.52 15.29
CA GLY A 32 1.43 48.22 13.86
C GLY A 32 0.75 49.33 13.07
N ARG A 33 1.28 49.63 11.87
CA ARG A 33 0.65 50.60 10.96
C ARG A 33 -0.32 49.89 10.02
N PRO A 34 -1.58 50.33 9.91
CA PRO A 34 -2.52 49.75 8.96
C PRO A 34 -2.10 50.03 7.51
N ALA A 35 -2.15 49.00 6.67
CA ALA A 35 -1.85 49.06 5.24
C ALA A 35 -2.85 48.23 4.44
N GLY A 36 -4.09 48.73 4.34
CA GLY A 36 -5.22 48.00 3.74
C GLY A 36 -5.62 46.81 4.63
N ASP A 37 -5.78 45.62 4.04
CA ASP A 37 -6.09 44.36 4.76
C ASP A 37 -4.91 43.79 5.57
N TRP A 38 -3.80 44.52 5.67
CA TRP A 38 -2.57 44.05 6.28
C TRP A 38 -2.12 45.02 7.38
N LEU A 39 -1.48 44.48 8.41
CA LEU A 39 -0.78 45.25 9.43
C LEU A 39 0.72 45.21 9.15
N LYS A 40 1.36 46.36 9.17
CA LYS A 40 2.81 46.48 9.00
C LYS A 40 3.48 46.73 10.35
N PHE A 41 4.46 45.89 10.68
CA PHE A 41 5.30 45.99 11.86
C PHE A 41 6.77 46.16 11.44
N CYS A 42 7.59 46.68 12.35
CA CYS A 42 9.03 46.55 12.19
C CYS A 42 9.42 45.09 12.44
N CYS A 43 10.30 44.53 11.61
CA CYS A 43 10.75 43.16 11.80
C CYS A 43 11.65 43.06 13.04
N PRO A 44 11.32 42.26 14.07
CA PRO A 44 12.11 42.17 15.30
C PRO A 44 13.50 41.56 15.09
N VAL A 45 13.73 40.91 13.95
CA VAL A 45 14.99 40.23 13.63
C VAL A 45 16.03 41.18 13.04
N HIS A 46 15.63 42.11 12.16
CA HIS A 46 16.57 42.97 11.42
C HIS A 46 16.31 44.47 11.56
N GLU A 47 15.24 44.91 12.23
CA GLU A 47 14.90 46.31 12.44
C GLU A 47 14.87 46.62 13.93
N THR A 48 15.96 47.19 14.45
CA THR A 48 16.10 47.54 15.87
C THR A 48 16.25 49.05 16.04
N GLY A 49 15.13 49.79 16.00
CA GLY A 49 15.10 51.20 16.40
C GLY A 49 14.02 52.05 15.70
N PRO A 50 13.56 53.15 16.34
CA PRO A 50 12.53 54.03 15.77
C PRO A 50 13.11 54.85 14.62
N GLY A 51 12.79 54.46 13.38
CA GLY A 51 13.24 55.15 12.17
C GLY A 51 13.21 54.31 10.88
N HIS A 52 13.02 52.99 10.98
CA HIS A 52 12.98 52.10 9.82
C HIS A 52 11.58 51.97 9.20
N HIS A 53 11.54 51.76 7.88
CA HIS A 53 10.30 51.44 7.18
C HIS A 53 9.84 50.02 7.58
N PRO A 54 8.58 49.82 8.00
CA PRO A 54 8.13 48.54 8.50
C PRO A 54 8.10 47.49 7.37
N SER A 55 8.94 46.47 7.50
CA SER A 55 9.10 45.39 6.51
C SER A 55 8.35 44.11 6.86
N LEU A 56 7.85 43.97 8.08
CA LEU A 56 7.07 42.81 8.51
C LEU A 56 5.59 43.05 8.23
N ILE A 57 4.95 42.13 7.50
CA ILE A 57 3.53 42.23 7.17
C ILE A 57 2.79 41.06 7.82
N VAL A 58 1.69 41.38 8.51
CA VAL A 58 0.82 40.45 9.23
C VAL A 58 -0.59 40.52 8.65
N LYS A 59 -1.20 39.37 8.35
CA LYS A 59 -2.60 39.27 7.93
C LYS A 59 -3.25 37.99 8.41
N HIS A 60 -4.49 38.11 8.86
CA HIS A 60 -5.32 36.97 9.18
C HIS A 60 -5.95 36.37 7.91
N LEU A 61 -5.82 35.05 7.77
CA LEU A 61 -6.39 34.26 6.69
C LEU A 61 -7.56 33.46 7.25
N ALA A 62 -8.75 34.06 7.22
CA ALA A 62 -9.97 33.49 7.79
C ALA A 62 -10.40 32.16 7.11
N ASP A 63 -10.02 31.96 5.85
CA ASP A 63 -10.21 30.72 5.10
C ASP A 63 -9.32 29.56 5.58
N MET A 64 -8.21 29.88 6.25
CA MET A 64 -7.23 28.92 6.76
C MET A 64 -7.18 28.88 8.29
N GLY A 65 -8.00 29.67 9.00
CA GLY A 65 -8.01 29.79 10.45
C GLY A 65 -6.65 30.12 11.06
N ARG A 66 -5.85 30.97 10.37
CA ARG A 66 -4.47 31.27 10.77
C ARG A 66 -4.00 32.68 10.42
N THR A 67 -3.05 33.19 11.18
CA THR A 67 -2.32 34.44 10.90
C THR A 67 -1.06 34.16 10.11
N LYS A 68 -0.87 34.90 9.01
CA LYS A 68 0.37 34.88 8.21
C LYS A 68 1.26 36.04 8.65
N VAL A 69 2.49 35.73 9.01
CA VAL A 69 3.59 36.70 9.19
C VAL A 69 4.53 36.57 7.98
N GLN A 70 5.00 37.68 7.42
CA GLN A 70 5.96 37.65 6.31
C GLN A 70 6.84 38.89 6.34
N CYS A 71 8.15 38.68 6.46
CA CYS A 71 9.14 39.74 6.34
C CYS A 71 9.51 39.99 4.86
N GLN A 72 9.43 41.23 4.40
CA GLN A 72 9.81 41.62 3.04
C GLN A 72 11.33 41.57 2.81
N ALA A 73 12.14 41.62 3.87
CA ALA A 73 13.60 41.47 3.79
C ALA A 73 14.07 39.99 3.78
N GLY A 74 13.15 39.02 3.92
CA GLY A 74 13.44 37.60 3.77
C GLY A 74 13.80 36.83 5.05
N CYS A 75 13.57 37.40 6.24
CA CYS A 75 13.73 36.66 7.50
C CYS A 75 12.76 35.47 7.58
N PRO A 76 13.21 34.28 8.02
CA PRO A 76 12.36 33.12 8.17
C PRO A 76 11.36 33.30 9.32
N ASP A 77 10.13 32.82 9.12
CA ASP A 77 9.02 32.96 10.08
C ASP A 77 9.39 32.45 11.49
N GLU A 78 10.18 31.38 11.59
CA GLU A 78 10.68 30.81 12.85
C GLU A 78 11.48 31.83 13.68
N GLN A 79 12.40 32.58 13.05
CA GLN A 79 13.20 33.59 13.75
C GLN A 79 12.36 34.79 14.18
N ILE A 80 11.35 35.15 13.39
CA ILE A 80 10.43 36.25 13.71
C ILE A 80 9.56 35.88 14.91
N LEU A 81 9.06 34.64 14.94
CA LEU A 81 8.24 34.11 16.03
C LEU A 81 9.05 33.92 17.32
N ASP A 82 10.26 33.37 17.22
CA ASP A 82 11.17 33.23 18.36
C ASP A 82 11.51 34.59 18.98
N ALA A 83 11.75 35.62 18.15
CA ALA A 83 12.05 36.97 18.61
C ALA A 83 10.89 37.64 19.38
N VAL A 84 9.65 37.22 19.14
CA VAL A 84 8.46 37.70 19.89
C VAL A 84 7.92 36.69 20.91
N GLY A 85 8.62 35.57 21.12
CA GLY A 85 8.24 34.54 22.10
C GLY A 85 7.00 33.73 21.72
N LEU A 86 6.71 33.59 20.43
CA LEU A 86 5.60 32.79 19.90
C LEU A 86 6.09 31.52 19.21
N LYS A 87 5.21 30.51 19.09
CA LYS A 87 5.47 29.29 18.33
C LYS A 87 4.60 29.25 17.07
N ILE A 88 4.95 28.37 16.13
CA ILE A 88 4.13 28.15 14.92
C ILE A 88 2.69 27.74 15.27
N SER A 89 2.48 27.03 16.38
CA SER A 89 1.14 26.69 16.89
C SER A 89 0.29 27.91 17.24
N ASP A 90 0.93 29.05 17.56
CA ASP A 90 0.25 30.28 17.94
C ASP A 90 -0.25 31.09 16.75
N LEU A 91 0.19 30.71 15.54
CA LEU A 91 -0.34 31.27 14.30
C LEU A 91 -1.74 30.77 13.96
N TYR A 92 -2.30 29.80 14.68
CA TYR A 92 -3.61 29.20 14.39
C TYR A 92 -4.65 29.58 15.46
N ASP A 93 -5.88 29.82 15.01
CA ASP A 93 -7.00 30.20 15.89
C ASP A 93 -7.28 29.11 16.92
N GLU A 94 -7.30 27.84 16.49
CA GLU A 94 -7.29 26.70 17.39
C GLU A 94 -5.86 26.18 17.60
N PRO A 95 -5.26 26.36 18.80
CA PRO A 95 -3.92 25.87 19.09
C PRO A 95 -3.90 24.34 19.03
N ILE A 96 -3.00 23.78 18.20
CA ILE A 96 -2.86 22.33 18.00
C ILE A 96 -2.27 21.70 19.27
N THR A 97 -3.10 21.40 20.27
CA THR A 97 -2.63 20.75 21.51
C THR A 97 -2.40 19.25 21.31
N ARG A 98 -1.28 18.76 21.84
CA ARG A 98 -1.04 17.32 22.04
C ARG A 98 -1.97 16.81 23.14
N ALA A 99 -2.69 15.71 22.89
CA ALA A 99 -3.17 14.87 23.96
C ALA A 99 -1.95 14.18 24.61
N VAL A 100 -1.51 14.68 25.77
CA VAL A 100 -0.46 14.07 26.58
C VAL A 100 -1.10 13.06 27.56
N GLY A 101 -0.64 11.82 27.48
CA GLY A 101 -0.54 10.92 28.63
C GLY A 101 -1.84 10.49 29.32
N GLY A 102 -2.57 9.54 28.72
CA GLY A 102 -3.51 8.70 29.44
C GLY A 102 -3.57 7.33 28.80
N ARG A 103 -3.13 6.29 29.51
CA ARG A 103 -3.43 4.89 29.14
C ARG A 103 -4.94 4.71 29.10
N ARG A 104 -5.53 4.93 27.94
CA ARG A 104 -6.82 4.35 27.56
C ARG A 104 -6.51 3.39 26.43
N ARG A 105 -7.01 2.15 26.56
CA ARG A 105 -7.13 1.21 25.44
C ARG A 105 -7.54 2.01 24.21
N ALA A 106 -6.77 1.90 23.13
CA ALA A 106 -7.19 2.43 21.85
C ALA A 106 -8.64 1.97 21.62
N PRO A 107 -9.59 2.87 21.24
CA PRO A 107 -10.79 2.35 20.64
C PRO A 107 -10.30 1.49 19.47
N ILE A 108 -10.75 0.24 19.45
CA ILE A 108 -10.59 -0.67 18.32
C ILE A 108 -10.75 0.21 17.08
N ARG A 109 -9.70 0.33 16.25
CA ARG A 109 -9.83 0.96 14.95
C ARG A 109 -10.91 0.17 14.25
N SER A 110 -12.14 0.69 14.25
CA SER A 110 -13.18 0.22 13.38
C SER A 110 -12.59 0.32 11.99
N ARG A 111 -12.34 -0.86 11.42
CA ARG A 111 -12.10 -1.15 10.01
C ARG A 111 -12.62 0.02 9.17
N PRO A 112 -11.83 0.63 8.25
CA PRO A 112 -12.38 1.67 7.39
C PRO A 112 -13.64 1.10 6.77
N GLN A 113 -14.80 1.63 7.19
CA GLN A 113 -16.07 1.16 6.65
C GLN A 113 -15.94 1.41 5.16
N GLN A 114 -16.06 0.35 4.36
CA GLN A 114 -16.19 0.50 2.93
C GLN A 114 -17.32 1.50 2.72
N ARG A 115 -17.00 2.67 2.17
CA ARG A 115 -17.97 3.71 1.93
C ARG A 115 -19.06 3.07 1.05
N PRO A 116 -20.33 3.08 1.47
CA PRO A 116 -21.39 2.47 0.68
C PRO A 116 -21.36 3.09 -0.71
N VAL A 117 -21.31 2.24 -1.74
CA VAL A 117 -21.29 2.66 -3.15
C VAL A 117 -22.51 3.58 -3.37
N SER A 118 -22.27 4.81 -3.85
CA SER A 118 -23.36 5.79 -3.97
C SER A 118 -24.40 5.33 -4.99
N ARG A 119 -25.63 5.87 -4.95
CA ARG A 119 -26.65 5.56 -5.96
C ARG A 119 -26.17 6.03 -7.34
N ALA A 120 -25.45 7.15 -7.41
CA ALA A 120 -24.83 7.60 -8.65
C ALA A 120 -23.77 6.62 -9.16
N GLU A 121 -22.92 6.06 -8.31
CA GLU A 121 -21.89 5.10 -8.72
C GLU A 121 -22.50 3.79 -9.27
N ARG A 122 -23.61 3.33 -8.68
CA ARG A 122 -24.37 2.19 -9.22
C ARG A 122 -25.04 2.50 -10.55
N ALA A 123 -25.60 3.70 -10.71
CA ALA A 123 -26.21 4.14 -11.97
C ALA A 123 -25.18 4.35 -13.08
N ILE A 124 -23.99 4.90 -12.75
CA ILE A 124 -22.85 5.05 -13.68
C ILE A 124 -22.39 3.68 -14.19
N ALA A 125 -22.26 2.70 -13.28
CA ALA A 125 -21.91 1.34 -13.63
C ALA A 125 -22.99 0.66 -14.50
N ALA A 126 -24.28 0.83 -14.17
CA ALA A 126 -25.39 0.31 -14.96
C ALA A 126 -25.48 0.95 -16.35
N ALA A 127 -25.10 2.21 -16.49
CA ALA A 127 -25.03 2.93 -17.77
C ALA A 127 -23.78 2.62 -18.60
N GLY A 128 -22.84 1.79 -18.10
CA GLY A 128 -21.61 1.42 -18.81
C GLY A 128 -20.63 2.58 -19.00
N LEU A 129 -20.72 3.64 -18.18
CA LEU A 129 -19.87 4.83 -18.31
C LEU A 129 -18.54 4.63 -17.55
N PRO A 130 -17.39 5.07 -18.11
CA PRO A 130 -16.09 4.93 -17.44
C PRO A 130 -16.03 5.83 -16.19
N LEU A 131 -15.70 5.24 -15.02
CA LEU A 131 -15.68 5.92 -13.71
C LEU A 131 -14.73 7.15 -13.65
N THR A 132 -13.77 7.21 -14.56
CA THR A 132 -12.83 8.33 -14.72
C THR A 132 -12.67 8.65 -16.20
N LYS A 133 -12.88 9.92 -16.58
CA LYS A 133 -12.62 10.41 -17.93
C LYS A 133 -11.23 11.08 -17.97
N PRO A 134 -10.30 10.67 -18.84
CA PRO A 134 -9.03 11.37 -19.01
C PRO A 134 -9.27 12.79 -19.53
N ALA A 135 -8.46 13.76 -19.08
CA ALA A 135 -8.51 15.12 -19.58
C ALA A 135 -8.15 15.13 -21.08
N LYS A 136 -8.90 15.88 -21.90
CA LYS A 136 -8.55 16.09 -23.30
C LYS A 136 -7.36 17.04 -23.36
N ASP A 137 -6.30 16.65 -24.07
CA ASP A 137 -5.22 17.58 -24.44
C ASP A 137 -5.73 18.51 -25.55
N LEU A 138 -5.85 19.79 -25.23
CA LEU A 138 -6.37 20.81 -26.15
C LEU A 138 -5.25 21.55 -26.89
N GLY A 139 -3.98 21.33 -26.52
CA GLY A 139 -2.85 22.08 -27.08
C GLY A 139 -2.82 23.57 -26.67
N PRO A 140 -1.87 24.35 -27.23
CA PRO A 140 -1.72 25.77 -26.93
C PRO A 140 -2.92 26.61 -27.38
N GLN A 141 -3.16 27.72 -26.66
CA GLN A 141 -4.23 28.67 -26.96
C GLN A 141 -3.93 29.43 -28.26
N THR A 142 -4.88 29.46 -29.20
CA THR A 142 -4.72 30.05 -30.54
C THR A 142 -5.35 31.43 -30.70
N GLY A 143 -6.06 31.94 -29.69
CA GLY A 143 -6.68 33.27 -29.76
C GLY A 143 -7.39 33.73 -28.48
N PRO A 144 -7.94 34.95 -28.44
CA PRO A 144 -8.54 35.53 -27.24
C PRO A 144 -9.89 34.89 -26.88
N ALA A 145 -10.24 34.94 -25.59
CA ALA A 145 -11.52 34.46 -25.09
C ALA A 145 -12.70 35.28 -25.66
N LYS A 146 -13.69 34.60 -26.24
CA LYS A 146 -14.93 35.21 -26.74
C LYS A 146 -16.09 34.89 -25.80
N THR A 147 -16.92 35.89 -25.51
CA THR A 147 -18.10 35.70 -24.63
C THR A 147 -19.26 35.15 -25.45
N ASP A 148 -19.80 34.00 -25.01
CA ASP A 148 -20.93 33.31 -25.64
C ASP A 148 -22.28 33.84 -25.15
N ALA A 149 -22.43 33.96 -23.83
CA ALA A 149 -23.68 34.31 -23.19
C ALA A 149 -23.42 34.90 -21.79
N THR A 150 -24.37 35.71 -21.30
CA THR A 150 -24.39 36.24 -19.94
C THR A 150 -25.75 35.96 -19.32
N TYR A 151 -25.76 35.27 -18.18
CA TYR A 151 -26.96 34.84 -17.48
C TYR A 151 -27.16 35.67 -16.21
N ALA A 152 -28.31 36.34 -16.09
CA ALA A 152 -28.62 37.23 -14.97
C ALA A 152 -29.33 36.52 -13.82
N TYR A 153 -28.78 36.62 -12.62
CA TYR A 153 -29.35 36.07 -11.39
C TYR A 153 -30.04 37.17 -10.59
N ARG A 154 -31.33 36.96 -10.31
CA ARG A 154 -32.21 37.91 -9.63
C ARG A 154 -32.68 37.38 -8.29
N ASP A 155 -32.82 38.26 -7.31
CA ASP A 155 -33.42 37.95 -6.01
C ASP A 155 -34.95 37.72 -6.15
N PRO A 156 -35.67 37.32 -5.08
CA PRO A 156 -37.13 37.14 -5.12
C PRO A 156 -37.92 38.40 -5.53
N ASN A 157 -37.35 39.59 -5.35
CA ASN A 157 -37.96 40.87 -5.71
C ASN A 157 -37.64 41.29 -7.16
N GLY A 158 -36.89 40.47 -7.91
CA GLY A 158 -36.48 40.75 -9.29
C GLY A 158 -35.21 41.61 -9.43
N GLN A 159 -34.56 41.98 -8.32
CA GLN A 159 -33.33 42.78 -8.33
C GLN A 159 -32.12 41.96 -8.78
N LEU A 160 -31.26 42.54 -9.61
CA LEU A 160 -30.05 41.87 -10.13
C LEU A 160 -28.99 41.72 -9.04
N VAL A 161 -28.65 40.48 -8.67
CA VAL A 161 -27.66 40.15 -7.64
C VAL A 161 -26.30 39.82 -8.27
N GLY A 162 -26.31 39.14 -9.41
CA GLY A 162 -25.08 38.72 -10.09
C GLY A 162 -25.33 38.18 -11.49
N GLU A 163 -24.25 37.90 -12.20
CA GLU A 163 -24.29 37.35 -13.55
C GLU A 163 -23.22 36.26 -13.73
N VAL A 164 -23.55 35.25 -14.53
CA VAL A 164 -22.63 34.22 -14.98
C VAL A 164 -22.30 34.47 -16.45
N VAL A 165 -21.03 34.71 -16.75
CA VAL A 165 -20.52 34.95 -18.09
C VAL A 165 -19.88 33.67 -18.62
N ARG A 166 -20.41 33.14 -19.72
CA ARG A 166 -19.86 31.99 -20.42
C ARG A 166 -18.93 32.46 -21.54
N ARG A 167 -17.72 31.89 -21.60
CA ARG A 167 -16.71 32.19 -22.63
C ARG A 167 -16.20 30.92 -23.29
N HIS A 168 -15.78 31.03 -24.55
CA HIS A 168 -14.97 30.02 -25.21
C HIS A 168 -13.60 30.58 -25.57
N ILE A 169 -12.56 29.76 -25.37
CA ILE A 169 -11.17 30.06 -25.73
C ILE A 169 -10.80 29.10 -26.86
N PRO A 170 -10.34 29.60 -28.03
CA PRO A 170 -9.85 28.73 -29.08
C PRO A 170 -8.46 28.16 -28.74
N HIS A 171 -8.28 26.85 -28.92
CA HIS A 171 -7.01 26.13 -28.78
C HIS A 171 -6.69 25.37 -30.06
N GLU A 172 -5.47 24.87 -30.19
CA GLU A 172 -5.01 24.11 -31.36
C GLU A 172 -5.89 22.87 -31.64
N HIS A 173 -6.30 22.16 -30.60
CA HIS A 173 -7.10 20.92 -30.70
C HIS A 173 -8.52 21.09 -30.14
N GLY A 174 -9.10 22.28 -30.26
CA GLY A 174 -10.52 22.51 -29.97
C GLY A 174 -10.83 23.86 -29.34
N ARG A 175 -11.84 23.88 -28.47
CA ARG A 175 -12.22 25.08 -27.73
C ARG A 175 -12.40 24.74 -26.25
N GLU A 176 -11.74 25.48 -25.38
CA GLU A 176 -11.96 25.41 -23.94
C GLU A 176 -13.19 26.24 -23.56
N LYS A 177 -14.04 25.71 -22.68
CA LYS A 177 -15.23 26.40 -22.15
C LYS A 177 -14.92 26.93 -20.75
N ALA A 178 -15.09 28.22 -20.52
CA ALA A 178 -14.84 28.85 -19.22
C ALA A 178 -16.07 29.63 -18.72
N PHE A 179 -16.30 29.62 -17.41
CA PHE A 179 -17.41 30.31 -16.77
C PHE A 179 -16.89 31.24 -15.67
N PHE A 180 -17.36 32.49 -15.67
CA PHE A 180 -16.94 33.51 -14.70
C PHE A 180 -18.17 34.13 -14.04
N GLN A 181 -18.14 34.26 -12.71
CA GLN A 181 -19.19 34.94 -11.95
C GLN A 181 -18.81 36.39 -11.67
N ARG A 182 -19.78 37.29 -11.81
CA ARG A 182 -19.66 38.67 -11.36
C ARG A 182 -20.84 39.03 -10.47
N ARG A 183 -20.60 39.70 -9.35
CA ARG A 183 -21.63 40.14 -8.42
C ARG A 183 -21.91 41.63 -8.62
N ARG A 184 -23.12 42.07 -8.28
CA ARG A 184 -23.45 43.50 -8.26
C ARG A 184 -23.08 44.09 -6.90
N ASN A 185 -22.24 45.12 -6.90
CA ASN A 185 -21.82 45.78 -5.67
C ASN A 185 -22.83 46.87 -5.23
N ALA A 186 -22.62 47.44 -4.04
CA ALA A 186 -23.49 48.47 -3.46
C ALA A 186 -23.63 49.75 -4.32
N GLN A 187 -22.69 49.99 -5.23
CA GLN A 187 -22.68 51.11 -6.18
C GLN A 187 -23.37 50.78 -7.51
N GLY A 188 -23.97 49.58 -7.61
CA GLY A 188 -24.67 49.11 -8.81
C GLY A 188 -23.75 48.68 -9.95
N ARG A 189 -22.44 48.55 -9.73
CA ARG A 189 -21.47 48.05 -10.74
C ARG A 189 -21.27 46.54 -10.60
N MET A 190 -20.93 45.88 -11.72
CA MET A 190 -20.60 44.45 -11.72
C MET A 190 -19.11 44.25 -11.45
N GLU A 191 -18.76 43.44 -10.46
CA GLU A 191 -17.38 43.12 -10.09
C GLU A 191 -17.15 41.61 -10.04
N ALA A 192 -15.91 41.16 -10.28
CA ALA A 192 -15.59 39.74 -10.22
C ALA A 192 -15.80 39.21 -8.80
N GLY A 193 -16.58 38.13 -8.68
CA GLY A 193 -16.92 37.56 -7.38
C GLY A 193 -18.20 36.72 -7.42
N GLY A 194 -18.33 35.81 -6.46
CA GLY A 194 -19.55 35.04 -6.27
C GLY A 194 -20.66 35.88 -5.62
N PHE A 195 -21.90 35.43 -5.81
CA PHE A 195 -23.09 36.01 -5.20
C PHE A 195 -23.83 34.96 -4.34
N ALA A 196 -24.90 35.38 -3.66
CA ALA A 196 -25.70 34.50 -2.81
C ALA A 196 -26.18 33.24 -3.58
N PRO A 197 -26.33 32.08 -2.92
CA PRO A 197 -26.75 30.82 -3.55
C PRO A 197 -28.22 30.89 -3.99
N ILE A 198 -28.45 31.54 -5.13
CA ILE A 198 -29.75 31.84 -5.71
C ILE A 198 -29.89 31.01 -7.00
N PRO A 199 -31.02 30.29 -7.19
CA PRO A 199 -31.30 29.59 -8.44
C PRO A 199 -31.51 30.55 -9.63
N TYR A 200 -31.11 30.13 -10.83
CA TYR A 200 -31.33 30.92 -12.03
C TYR A 200 -32.83 31.07 -12.35
N ARG A 201 -33.28 32.29 -12.68
CA ARG A 201 -34.71 32.65 -12.87
C ARG A 201 -35.59 32.43 -11.62
N LEU A 202 -35.05 32.73 -10.43
CA LEU A 202 -35.73 32.54 -9.14
C LEU A 202 -37.14 33.16 -9.08
N PRO A 203 -37.40 34.43 -9.46
CA PRO A 203 -38.75 35.00 -9.43
C PRO A 203 -39.77 34.18 -10.23
N GLU A 204 -39.40 33.74 -11.42
CA GLU A 204 -40.26 32.97 -12.31
C GLU A 204 -40.49 31.54 -11.78
N VAL A 205 -39.49 30.96 -11.12
CA VAL A 205 -39.61 29.66 -10.43
C VAL A 205 -40.56 29.75 -9.24
N LEU A 206 -40.45 30.79 -8.42
CA LEU A 206 -41.37 31.01 -7.29
C LEU A 206 -42.81 31.19 -7.77
N ALA A 207 -43.02 31.93 -8.86
CA ALA A 207 -44.33 32.05 -9.50
C ALA A 207 -44.85 30.68 -9.98
N ALA A 208 -44.00 29.87 -10.62
CA ALA A 208 -44.38 28.53 -11.08
C ALA A 208 -44.73 27.58 -9.92
N ILE A 209 -44.00 27.65 -8.80
CA ILE A 209 -44.30 26.90 -7.56
C ILE A 209 -45.66 27.32 -7.01
N SER A 210 -45.95 28.63 -6.93
CA SER A 210 -47.23 29.13 -6.44
C SER A 210 -48.42 28.69 -7.31
N ALA A 211 -48.20 28.53 -8.62
CA ALA A 211 -49.18 28.02 -9.58
C ALA A 211 -49.27 26.48 -9.61
N GLY A 212 -48.51 25.77 -8.75
CA GLY A 212 -48.51 24.32 -8.66
C GLY A 212 -47.89 23.61 -9.87
N ARG A 213 -47.08 24.30 -10.68
CA ARG A 213 -46.42 23.73 -11.86
C ARG A 213 -45.21 22.88 -11.47
N THR A 214 -44.88 21.90 -12.31
CA THR A 214 -43.65 21.10 -12.18
C THR A 214 -42.42 21.97 -12.50
N ILE A 215 -41.39 21.88 -11.65
CA ILE A 215 -40.11 22.58 -11.85
C ILE A 215 -39.06 21.59 -12.35
N TYR A 216 -38.34 21.95 -13.40
CA TYR A 216 -37.26 21.14 -13.97
C TYR A 216 -35.89 21.68 -13.56
N ILE A 217 -34.92 20.80 -13.30
CA ILE A 217 -33.56 21.16 -12.91
C ILE A 217 -32.55 20.52 -13.87
N PRO A 218 -32.22 21.17 -14.99
CA PRO A 218 -31.06 20.82 -15.79
C PRO A 218 -29.76 21.37 -15.16
N GLU A 219 -28.59 20.91 -15.63
CA GLU A 219 -27.31 21.26 -15.00
C GLU A 219 -26.82 22.68 -15.27
N GLY A 220 -27.16 23.26 -16.42
CA GLY A 220 -26.60 24.54 -16.89
C GLY A 220 -27.65 25.56 -17.34
N GLU A 221 -27.29 26.84 -17.31
CA GLU A 221 -28.19 27.96 -17.63
C GLU A 221 -28.68 27.92 -19.10
N LYS A 222 -27.85 27.42 -20.02
CA LYS A 222 -28.21 27.22 -21.44
C LYS A 222 -29.43 26.29 -21.59
N ASP A 223 -29.46 25.22 -20.80
CA ASP A 223 -30.50 24.20 -20.84
C ASP A 223 -31.77 24.67 -20.13
N VAL A 224 -31.61 25.48 -19.07
CA VAL A 224 -32.73 26.23 -18.48
C VAL A 224 -33.40 27.12 -19.52
N ASP A 225 -32.62 27.93 -20.25
CA ASP A 225 -33.19 28.80 -21.29
C ASP A 225 -33.81 28.00 -22.47
N ALA A 226 -33.31 26.79 -22.76
CA ALA A 226 -33.96 25.88 -23.69
C ALA A 226 -35.32 25.40 -23.18
N ALA A 227 -35.41 24.98 -21.92
CA ALA A 227 -36.66 24.56 -21.29
C ALA A 227 -37.71 25.69 -21.26
N TRP A 228 -37.30 26.91 -20.94
CA TRP A 228 -38.21 28.08 -20.92
C TRP A 228 -38.74 28.44 -22.31
N ARG A 229 -37.93 28.28 -23.37
CA ARG A 229 -38.39 28.46 -24.76
C ARG A 229 -39.45 27.43 -25.14
N SER A 230 -39.38 26.24 -24.56
CA SER A 230 -40.38 25.18 -24.71
C SER A 230 -41.55 25.31 -23.70
N GLY A 231 -41.64 26.43 -22.97
CA GLY A 231 -42.74 26.71 -22.04
C GLY A 231 -42.65 25.99 -20.69
N VAL A 232 -41.50 25.40 -20.36
CA VAL A 232 -41.28 24.57 -19.17
C VAL A 232 -40.52 25.36 -18.09
N PRO A 233 -41.01 25.46 -16.84
CA PRO A 233 -40.31 26.19 -15.79
C PRO A 233 -39.10 25.38 -15.35
N ALA A 234 -37.92 25.97 -15.49
CA ALA A 234 -36.67 25.33 -15.12
C ALA A 234 -35.71 26.27 -14.39
N THR A 235 -34.78 25.69 -13.62
CA THR A 235 -33.73 26.42 -12.88
C THR A 235 -32.47 25.58 -12.73
N CYS A 236 -31.33 26.22 -12.49
CA CYS A 236 -30.06 25.59 -12.14
C CYS A 236 -29.26 26.45 -11.13
N ASN A 237 -28.10 25.97 -10.69
CA ASN A 237 -27.16 26.76 -9.87
C ASN A 237 -26.06 27.41 -10.73
N ALA A 238 -25.50 28.51 -10.23
CA ALA A 238 -24.34 29.13 -10.86
C ALA A 238 -23.14 28.18 -10.91
N ALA A 239 -22.43 28.19 -12.05
CA ALA A 239 -21.24 27.36 -12.35
C ALA A 239 -21.48 25.84 -12.47
N GLY A 240 -22.73 25.39 -12.60
CA GLY A 240 -23.08 24.03 -13.03
C GLY A 240 -22.72 22.89 -12.06
N ALA A 241 -22.40 21.72 -12.63
CA ALA A 241 -22.25 20.45 -11.91
C ALA A 241 -21.28 20.53 -10.71
N GLY A 242 -21.70 19.93 -9.60
CA GLY A 242 -20.93 19.87 -8.34
C GLY A 242 -21.02 21.11 -7.43
N LYS A 243 -21.56 22.25 -7.91
CA LYS A 243 -21.68 23.50 -7.14
C LYS A 243 -23.06 23.74 -6.51
N TRP A 244 -24.03 22.84 -6.72
CA TRP A 244 -25.30 22.86 -5.99
C TRP A 244 -25.06 22.72 -4.48
N LYS A 245 -25.81 23.50 -3.70
CA LYS A 245 -25.77 23.54 -2.24
C LYS A 245 -27.18 23.48 -1.66
N PRO A 246 -27.39 23.00 -0.42
CA PRO A 246 -28.71 22.93 0.21
C PRO A 246 -29.48 24.26 0.24
N GLU A 247 -28.78 25.40 0.30
CA GLU A 247 -29.41 26.73 0.26
C GLU A 247 -30.16 26.98 -1.06
N HIS A 248 -29.73 26.38 -2.18
CA HIS A 248 -30.46 26.44 -3.44
C HIS A 248 -31.78 25.65 -3.37
N ALA A 249 -31.78 24.51 -2.69
CA ALA A 249 -32.96 23.65 -2.54
C ALA A 249 -34.03 24.30 -1.65
N GLN A 250 -33.65 25.14 -0.69
CA GLN A 250 -34.59 25.85 0.18
C GLN A 250 -35.57 26.74 -0.60
N TRP A 251 -35.12 27.33 -1.72
CA TRP A 251 -35.98 28.14 -2.59
C TRP A 251 -37.07 27.33 -3.31
N LEU A 252 -36.94 26.01 -3.36
CA LEU A 252 -37.90 25.11 -3.99
C LEU A 252 -38.90 24.51 -3.01
N LYS A 253 -38.81 24.87 -1.72
CA LYS A 253 -39.70 24.37 -0.66
C LYS A 253 -41.16 24.62 -1.03
N GLY A 254 -41.98 23.57 -0.96
CA GLY A 254 -43.41 23.63 -1.29
C GLY A 254 -43.73 23.34 -2.76
N ALA A 255 -42.74 23.10 -3.62
CA ALA A 255 -43.00 22.63 -4.98
C ALA A 255 -43.70 21.26 -4.97
N ARG A 256 -44.79 21.11 -5.75
CA ARG A 256 -45.53 19.85 -5.86
C ARG A 256 -44.68 18.74 -6.47
N ARG A 257 -43.93 19.06 -7.53
CA ARG A 257 -43.07 18.12 -8.27
C ARG A 257 -41.83 18.82 -8.81
N VAL A 258 -40.68 18.18 -8.63
CA VAL A 258 -39.39 18.57 -9.20
C VAL A 258 -38.82 17.43 -10.05
N VAL A 259 -38.37 17.75 -11.26
CA VAL A 259 -37.75 16.79 -12.20
C VAL A 259 -36.31 17.21 -12.47
N ILE A 260 -35.36 16.41 -12.02
CA ILE A 260 -33.93 16.65 -12.23
C ILE A 260 -33.53 15.99 -13.55
N ILE A 261 -32.91 16.76 -14.45
CA ILE A 261 -32.44 16.29 -15.75
C ILE A 261 -30.92 16.15 -15.65
N ALA A 262 -30.45 14.91 -15.53
CA ALA A 262 -29.02 14.59 -15.45
C ALA A 262 -28.41 14.56 -16.85
N ASP A 263 -27.25 15.22 -17.03
CA ASP A 263 -26.44 14.98 -18.22
C ASP A 263 -26.03 13.51 -18.28
N ARG A 264 -25.94 12.94 -19.49
CA ARG A 264 -25.50 11.54 -19.70
C ARG A 264 -23.98 11.38 -19.53
N ASP A 265 -23.45 11.82 -18.39
CA ASP A 265 -22.05 11.65 -18.00
C ASP A 265 -21.85 11.46 -16.48
N VAL A 266 -20.62 11.11 -16.08
CA VAL A 266 -20.26 10.81 -14.69
C VAL A 266 -20.46 12.00 -13.73
N PRO A 267 -19.97 13.22 -14.05
CA PRO A 267 -20.28 14.40 -13.25
C PRO A 267 -21.77 14.66 -13.10
N GLY A 268 -22.55 14.45 -14.16
CA GLY A 268 -23.97 14.74 -14.15
C GLY A 268 -24.79 13.81 -13.26
N TYR A 269 -24.48 12.52 -13.27
CA TYR A 269 -25.14 11.54 -12.39
C TYR A 269 -24.86 11.82 -10.91
N ARG A 270 -23.62 12.21 -10.58
CA ARG A 270 -23.23 12.63 -9.22
C ARG A 270 -23.89 13.94 -8.81
N HIS A 271 -24.07 14.87 -9.74
CA HIS A 271 -24.77 16.12 -9.50
C HIS A 271 -26.26 15.87 -9.20
N ALA A 272 -26.93 15.03 -10.00
CA ALA A 272 -28.33 14.70 -9.81
C ALA A 272 -28.61 14.03 -8.46
N GLU A 273 -27.75 13.12 -8.00
CA GLU A 273 -27.82 12.52 -6.66
C GLU A 273 -27.80 13.61 -5.57
N LYS A 274 -26.83 14.54 -5.65
CA LYS A 274 -26.69 15.63 -4.67
C LYS A 274 -27.89 16.57 -4.66
N VAL A 275 -28.47 16.89 -5.82
CA VAL A 275 -29.67 17.73 -5.92
C VAL A 275 -30.86 17.00 -5.29
N ALA A 276 -31.08 15.73 -5.65
CA ALA A 276 -32.19 14.93 -5.13
C ALA A 276 -32.15 14.76 -3.62
N GLU A 277 -30.97 14.50 -3.04
CA GLU A 277 -30.78 14.42 -1.59
C GLU A 277 -31.19 15.73 -0.91
N SER A 278 -30.74 16.88 -1.45
CA SER A 278 -31.05 18.19 -0.87
C SER A 278 -32.54 18.57 -0.95
N LEU A 279 -33.30 17.96 -1.86
CA LEU A 279 -34.75 18.19 -2.04
C LEU A 279 -35.61 17.30 -1.15
N THR A 280 -35.02 16.28 -0.52
CA THR A 280 -35.76 15.32 0.31
C THR A 280 -36.44 16.04 1.48
N GLY A 281 -37.77 15.91 1.59
CA GLY A 281 -38.56 16.55 2.64
C GLY A 281 -38.90 18.02 2.39
N LEU A 282 -38.44 18.63 1.28
CA LEU A 282 -38.78 20.01 0.92
C LEU A 282 -39.87 20.10 -0.17
N VAL A 283 -39.96 19.09 -1.03
CA VAL A 283 -40.86 19.06 -2.19
C VAL A 283 -41.72 17.79 -2.17
N GLY A 284 -42.91 17.84 -2.80
CA GLY A 284 -43.86 16.74 -2.77
C GLY A 284 -43.40 15.50 -3.55
N GLU A 285 -42.67 15.68 -4.64
CA GLU A 285 -42.24 14.59 -5.52
C GLU A 285 -40.93 14.96 -6.24
N VAL A 286 -39.97 14.04 -6.28
CA VAL A 286 -38.71 14.17 -7.03
C VAL A 286 -38.59 13.04 -8.05
N ARG A 287 -38.22 13.39 -9.28
CA ARG A 287 -37.90 12.45 -10.38
C ARG A 287 -36.52 12.74 -10.94
N ILE A 288 -35.79 11.72 -11.36
CA ILE A 288 -34.49 11.87 -12.03
C ILE A 288 -34.58 11.26 -13.43
N VAL A 289 -34.35 12.08 -14.45
CA VAL A 289 -34.45 11.68 -15.86
C VAL A 289 -33.21 12.13 -16.63
N ALA A 290 -32.99 11.57 -17.80
CA ALA A 290 -31.95 11.96 -18.76
C ALA A 290 -32.55 12.07 -20.17
N ALA A 291 -31.82 12.72 -21.07
CA ALA A 291 -32.18 12.82 -22.48
C ALA A 291 -32.29 11.43 -23.13
N ALA A 292 -33.29 11.21 -24.00
CA ALA A 292 -33.40 9.97 -24.78
C ALA A 292 -32.27 9.87 -25.82
N ALA A 293 -31.96 11.00 -26.46
CA ALA A 293 -30.83 11.17 -27.35
C ALA A 293 -30.10 12.48 -27.07
N GLY A 294 -28.77 12.48 -27.23
CA GLY A 294 -27.93 13.64 -26.91
C GLY A 294 -27.35 13.61 -25.49
N LYS A 295 -26.51 14.60 -25.17
CA LYS A 295 -25.80 14.67 -23.87
C LYS A 295 -26.65 15.34 -22.79
N ASP A 296 -27.28 16.45 -23.16
CA ASP A 296 -28.01 17.37 -22.27
C ASP A 296 -29.43 17.64 -22.81
N LEU A 297 -30.23 18.42 -22.08
CA LEU A 297 -31.59 18.77 -22.49
C LEU A 297 -31.63 19.57 -23.80
N GLY A 298 -30.62 20.42 -24.04
CA GLY A 298 -30.52 21.18 -25.28
C GLY A 298 -30.35 20.26 -26.49
N ASP A 299 -29.51 19.23 -26.37
CA ASP A 299 -29.31 18.22 -27.42
C ASP A 299 -30.58 17.38 -27.63
N HIS A 300 -31.34 17.08 -26.57
CA HIS A 300 -32.63 16.36 -26.65
C HIS A 300 -33.63 17.10 -27.53
N PHE A 301 -33.81 18.41 -27.31
CA PHE A 301 -34.67 19.24 -28.16
C PHE A 301 -34.11 19.41 -29.58
N ALA A 302 -32.78 19.52 -29.73
CA ALA A 302 -32.15 19.63 -31.04
C ALA A 302 -32.32 18.35 -31.88
N ALA A 303 -32.43 17.20 -31.23
CA ALA A 303 -32.73 15.91 -31.84
C ALA A 303 -34.23 15.72 -32.19
N GLY A 304 -35.08 16.71 -31.88
CA GLY A 304 -36.52 16.68 -32.19
C GLY A 304 -37.39 15.97 -31.15
N HIS A 305 -36.83 15.60 -30.01
CA HIS A 305 -37.57 14.89 -28.96
C HIS A 305 -38.36 15.84 -28.06
N GLU A 306 -39.53 15.39 -27.61
CA GLU A 306 -40.37 16.14 -26.68
C GLU A 306 -39.99 15.88 -25.21
N LEU A 307 -40.44 16.74 -24.29
CA LEU A 307 -40.17 16.61 -22.86
C LEU A 307 -40.73 15.30 -22.26
N GLY A 308 -41.80 14.75 -22.85
CA GLY A 308 -42.41 13.48 -22.43
C GLY A 308 -41.55 12.25 -22.74
N GLU A 309 -40.54 12.40 -23.60
CA GLU A 309 -39.65 11.33 -24.03
C GLU A 309 -38.37 11.25 -23.17
N LEU A 310 -38.26 12.04 -22.10
CA LEU A 310 -37.15 11.95 -21.14
C LEU A 310 -37.19 10.61 -20.39
N GLU A 311 -36.05 9.92 -20.34
CA GLU A 311 -35.95 8.57 -19.79
C GLU A 311 -35.55 8.60 -18.30
N PRO A 312 -36.22 7.83 -17.42
CA PRO A 312 -35.81 7.72 -16.02
C PRO A 312 -34.41 7.09 -15.87
N VAL A 313 -33.58 7.67 -15.00
CA VAL A 313 -32.23 7.13 -14.76
C VAL A 313 -32.30 5.96 -13.77
N ALA A 314 -32.07 4.75 -14.26
CA ALA A 314 -32.13 3.53 -13.45
C ALA A 314 -31.16 3.59 -12.24
N GLY A 315 -31.70 3.36 -11.04
CA GLY A 315 -30.95 3.37 -9.77
C GLY A 315 -30.76 4.73 -9.11
N LEU A 316 -30.95 5.82 -9.86
CA LEU A 316 -30.95 7.19 -9.35
C LEU A 316 -32.38 7.71 -9.14
N ASP A 317 -33.29 7.45 -10.09
CA ASP A 317 -34.69 7.83 -9.98
C ASP A 317 -35.40 7.07 -8.84
N PRO A 318 -36.06 7.76 -7.88
CA PRO A 318 -36.71 7.12 -6.74
C PRO A 318 -37.78 6.07 -7.09
N ARG A 319 -38.32 6.05 -8.32
CA ARG A 319 -39.29 5.05 -8.76
C ARG A 319 -38.75 4.00 -9.73
N THR A 320 -37.47 4.06 -10.07
CA THR A 320 -36.85 3.13 -11.02
C THR A 320 -35.64 2.45 -10.38
N PRO A 321 -35.83 1.58 -9.37
CA PRO A 321 -34.74 0.87 -8.71
C PRO A 321 -34.04 -0.08 -9.68
N ILE A 322 -32.73 -0.29 -9.51
CA ILE A 322 -32.00 -1.33 -10.23
C ILE A 322 -32.46 -2.68 -9.67
N THR A 323 -33.20 -3.45 -10.46
CA THR A 323 -33.40 -4.88 -10.19
C THR A 323 -32.02 -5.53 -10.27
N SER A 324 -31.55 -6.12 -9.18
CA SER A 324 -30.27 -6.85 -9.16
C SER A 324 -30.29 -7.96 -10.20
N ALA A 325 -29.53 -7.78 -11.28
CA ALA A 325 -29.29 -8.82 -12.28
C ALA A 325 -28.31 -9.87 -11.73
N PRO A 326 -28.42 -11.14 -12.18
CA PRO A 326 -27.54 -12.23 -11.78
C PRO A 326 -26.09 -11.96 -12.18
N ARG A 327 -25.17 -12.51 -11.38
CA ARG A 327 -23.71 -12.43 -11.52
C ARG A 327 -23.30 -12.97 -12.91
N LEU A 328 -22.81 -12.10 -13.79
CA LEU A 328 -22.34 -12.47 -15.13
C LEU A 328 -20.85 -12.86 -15.11
N GLU A 329 -20.57 -14.06 -15.61
CA GLU A 329 -19.26 -14.54 -16.02
C GLU A 329 -18.76 -13.83 -17.29
N ALA A 330 -17.45 -13.82 -17.46
CA ALA A 330 -16.75 -13.06 -18.49
C ALA A 330 -16.76 -13.74 -19.88
N GLY A 331 -17.15 -12.96 -20.90
CA GLY A 331 -16.46 -12.89 -22.19
C GLY A 331 -16.92 -13.79 -23.33
N ALA A 332 -17.67 -13.22 -24.29
CA ALA A 332 -17.29 -13.10 -25.72
C ALA A 332 -18.46 -12.54 -26.57
N VAL A 333 -18.14 -11.51 -27.36
CA VAL A 333 -18.91 -10.91 -28.48
C VAL A 333 -18.75 -11.79 -29.76
N PRO A 334 -19.54 -11.66 -30.86
CA PRO A 334 -20.16 -10.42 -31.39
C PRO A 334 -21.52 -10.51 -32.14
N PHE A 335 -21.97 -9.30 -32.52
CA PHE A 335 -22.71 -8.89 -33.73
C PHE A 335 -24.21 -8.56 -33.65
N ALA A 336 -24.53 -7.48 -34.38
CA ALA A 336 -25.61 -6.51 -34.20
C ALA A 336 -26.94 -6.86 -34.91
N GLY A 337 -28.02 -6.21 -34.46
CA GLY A 337 -29.30 -6.14 -35.17
C GLY A 337 -30.45 -5.69 -34.28
N GLU A 338 -30.81 -4.40 -34.41
CA GLU A 338 -32.04 -3.69 -34.00
C GLU A 338 -33.34 -4.50 -34.26
N ALA A 339 -34.52 -4.28 -33.66
CA ALA A 339 -35.03 -3.22 -32.78
C ALA A 339 -36.35 -3.67 -32.12
N SER A 340 -36.57 -3.15 -30.90
CA SER A 340 -37.79 -2.47 -30.45
C SER A 340 -39.01 -3.20 -29.82
N VAL A 341 -39.35 -2.62 -28.67
CA VAL A 341 -40.64 -2.38 -27.97
C VAL A 341 -41.14 -3.37 -26.90
N ALA A 342 -41.28 -2.76 -25.72
CA ALA A 342 -41.77 -3.17 -24.41
C ALA A 342 -43.24 -3.70 -24.42
N VAL A 343 -43.80 -4.30 -23.36
CA VAL A 343 -44.17 -3.68 -22.07
C VAL A 343 -44.65 -4.76 -21.06
N ALA A 344 -44.29 -4.53 -19.79
CA ALA A 344 -44.91 -4.89 -18.50
C ALA A 344 -45.17 -6.35 -18.05
N ALA A 345 -44.38 -6.69 -17.03
CA ALA A 345 -44.69 -7.38 -15.76
C ALA A 345 -46.14 -7.87 -15.52
N GLY A 346 -46.27 -9.20 -15.47
CA GLY A 346 -47.31 -9.90 -14.71
C GLY A 346 -46.74 -10.39 -13.38
N VAL A 347 -47.42 -10.01 -12.30
CA VAL A 347 -47.33 -10.63 -10.98
C VAL A 347 -47.70 -12.12 -11.09
N SER A 348 -47.04 -12.98 -10.33
CA SER A 348 -47.38 -14.40 -10.15
C SER A 348 -47.05 -14.79 -8.71
N PRO A 349 -47.50 -15.95 -8.21
CA PRO A 349 -48.82 -16.10 -7.60
C PRO A 349 -48.68 -16.65 -6.17
N ALA A 350 -49.78 -16.88 -5.47
CA ALA A 350 -49.76 -17.80 -4.35
C ALA A 350 -50.98 -18.73 -4.41
N HIS A 351 -50.66 -20.01 -4.34
CA HIS A 351 -51.48 -21.12 -3.83
C HIS A 351 -52.60 -21.69 -4.71
N THR A 352 -52.31 -22.88 -5.23
CA THR A 352 -53.15 -24.09 -5.09
C THR A 352 -52.37 -25.06 -4.18
N PRO A 353 -52.97 -26.04 -3.47
CA PRO A 353 -54.19 -26.76 -3.85
C PRO A 353 -55.15 -27.05 -2.67
N ASP A 354 -56.36 -27.51 -2.95
CA ASP A 354 -56.74 -28.92 -2.80
C ASP A 354 -58.27 -29.08 -2.83
N GLY A 355 -58.72 -30.26 -3.28
CA GLY A 355 -60.03 -30.79 -2.92
C GLY A 355 -61.15 -30.70 -3.96
N GLY A 356 -61.19 -31.72 -4.83
CA GLY A 356 -62.37 -32.59 -4.83
C GLY A 356 -63.48 -32.32 -5.86
N SER A 357 -63.51 -33.22 -6.86
CA SER A 357 -64.70 -33.92 -7.36
C SER A 357 -65.77 -33.10 -8.10
N PHE A 358 -65.91 -33.29 -9.42
CA PHE A 358 -66.86 -34.28 -9.97
C PHE A 358 -66.75 -34.37 -11.50
N MET A 359 -67.13 -35.54 -12.00
CA MET A 359 -66.86 -36.06 -13.33
C MET A 359 -67.76 -35.52 -14.46
N SER A 360 -67.18 -35.63 -15.67
CA SER A 360 -67.74 -36.18 -16.92
C SER A 360 -68.93 -35.52 -17.61
N GLY A 361 -68.76 -35.30 -18.92
CA GLY A 361 -69.88 -35.09 -19.84
C GLY A 361 -69.46 -34.61 -21.22
N ASN A 362 -68.91 -35.50 -22.03
CA ASN A 362 -68.86 -35.37 -23.49
C ASN A 362 -70.25 -34.99 -24.04
N SER A 363 -70.33 -34.05 -24.99
CA SER A 363 -70.76 -34.36 -26.36
C SER A 363 -70.98 -33.11 -27.21
N THR A 364 -70.39 -33.17 -28.40
CA THR A 364 -70.71 -32.45 -29.63
C THR A 364 -72.22 -32.44 -29.93
N ILE A 365 -72.78 -31.27 -30.28
CA ILE A 365 -74.04 -31.16 -31.01
C ILE A 365 -73.81 -30.36 -32.29
N ASN A 366 -74.22 -30.99 -33.39
CA ASN A 366 -74.27 -30.52 -34.76
C ASN A 366 -75.62 -29.82 -35.00
N LEU A 367 -75.66 -28.66 -35.66
CA LEU A 367 -76.92 -27.98 -36.00
C LEU A 367 -76.92 -27.55 -37.48
N SER A 368 -77.46 -28.42 -38.32
CA SER A 368 -77.97 -28.10 -39.65
C SER A 368 -79.41 -28.59 -39.73
N GLY A 369 -80.36 -27.69 -39.97
CA GLY A 369 -81.77 -28.04 -40.07
C GLY A 369 -82.71 -26.87 -40.31
N LEU A 370 -83.28 -26.88 -41.51
CA LEU A 370 -84.63 -26.45 -41.90
C LEU A 370 -84.89 -25.07 -42.53
N HIS A 371 -85.61 -25.21 -43.64
CA HIS A 371 -86.08 -24.30 -44.66
C HIS A 371 -87.54 -23.86 -44.40
N SER A 372 -87.83 -22.63 -44.84
CA SER A 372 -88.98 -22.19 -45.65
C SER A 372 -90.44 -22.15 -45.13
N GLN A 373 -91.08 -21.03 -45.52
CA GLN A 373 -92.47 -20.78 -45.99
C GLN A 373 -93.51 -20.04 -45.10
N GLU A 374 -93.77 -18.79 -45.54
CA GLU A 374 -95.04 -18.11 -45.88
C GLU A 374 -96.25 -18.10 -44.91
N ALA A 375 -96.64 -16.89 -44.45
CA ALA A 375 -97.96 -16.27 -44.67
C ALA A 375 -98.05 -14.94 -43.89
N GLY A 376 -98.49 -13.87 -44.55
CA GLY A 376 -98.35 -12.49 -44.05
C GLY A 376 -99.48 -11.98 -43.15
N HIS A 377 -99.21 -10.83 -42.52
CA HIS A 377 -100.15 -9.74 -42.28
C HIS A 377 -99.34 -8.49 -41.87
N HIS A 378 -99.84 -7.33 -42.28
CA HIS A 378 -99.29 -5.99 -42.09
C HIS A 378 -98.76 -5.72 -40.67
N HIS A 379 -97.61 -5.02 -40.54
CA HIS A 379 -97.48 -3.77 -39.77
C HIS A 379 -96.03 -3.22 -39.75
N ASP A 380 -95.94 -1.93 -40.12
CA ASP A 380 -94.98 -0.88 -39.70
C ASP A 380 -93.49 -0.95 -40.12
N ASP A 381 -93.14 -0.12 -41.11
CA ASP A 381 -91.79 0.10 -41.71
C ASP A 381 -90.76 0.76 -40.76
N THR A 382 -90.95 0.67 -39.44
CA THR A 382 -90.07 1.28 -38.43
C THR A 382 -89.27 0.27 -37.60
N VAL A 383 -89.51 -1.05 -37.73
CA VAL A 383 -88.83 -2.09 -36.92
C VAL A 383 -87.74 -2.87 -37.69
N ASP A 384 -87.77 -2.92 -39.02
CA ASP A 384 -86.79 -3.69 -39.83
C ASP A 384 -85.40 -3.06 -39.94
N ARG A 385 -85.28 -1.75 -39.72
CA ARG A 385 -83.96 -1.08 -39.64
C ARG A 385 -83.18 -1.43 -38.37
N VAL A 386 -83.86 -1.81 -37.29
CA VAL A 386 -83.22 -2.16 -36.02
C VAL A 386 -82.87 -3.65 -35.99
N GLY A 387 -83.74 -4.54 -36.46
CA GLY A 387 -83.49 -5.99 -36.51
C GLY A 387 -82.38 -6.41 -37.47
N SER A 388 -82.30 -5.79 -38.65
CA SER A 388 -81.23 -6.06 -39.63
C SER A 388 -79.86 -5.54 -39.16
N GLN A 389 -79.82 -4.40 -38.45
CA GLN A 389 -78.61 -3.88 -37.83
C GLN A 389 -78.17 -4.72 -36.62
N PHE A 390 -79.12 -5.25 -35.83
CA PHE A 390 -78.82 -6.10 -34.68
C PHE A 390 -78.33 -7.50 -35.08
N ALA A 391 -78.85 -8.09 -36.16
CA ALA A 391 -78.38 -9.38 -36.68
C ALA A 391 -76.97 -9.29 -37.29
N VAL A 392 -76.64 -8.18 -37.98
CA VAL A 392 -75.28 -7.90 -38.46
C VAL A 392 -74.32 -7.68 -37.30
N LEU A 393 -74.76 -7.00 -36.24
CA LEU A 393 -73.99 -6.80 -35.01
C LEU A 393 -73.70 -8.13 -34.28
N ILE A 394 -74.70 -8.99 -34.09
CA ILE A 394 -74.55 -10.30 -33.44
C ILE A 394 -73.63 -11.21 -34.28
N ARG A 395 -73.74 -11.18 -35.62
CA ARG A 395 -72.88 -11.98 -36.51
C ARG A 395 -71.42 -11.50 -36.49
N ALA A 396 -71.20 -10.18 -36.49
CA ALA A 396 -69.87 -9.59 -36.34
C ALA A 396 -69.27 -9.94 -34.97
N MET A 397 -70.08 -9.86 -33.91
CA MET A 397 -69.66 -10.19 -32.55
C MET A 397 -69.32 -11.69 -32.39
N MET A 398 -70.09 -12.61 -32.99
CA MET A 398 -69.80 -14.05 -32.98
C MET A 398 -68.55 -14.39 -33.81
N GLN A 399 -68.35 -13.76 -34.97
CA GLN A 399 -67.11 -13.91 -35.74
C GLN A 399 -65.89 -13.41 -34.96
N GLU A 400 -66.03 -12.34 -34.20
CA GLU A 400 -64.96 -11.78 -33.36
C GLU A 400 -64.66 -12.65 -32.12
N VAL A 401 -65.68 -13.30 -31.54
CA VAL A 401 -65.47 -14.27 -30.45
C VAL A 401 -64.78 -15.54 -30.96
N MET A 402 -65.18 -16.07 -32.12
CA MET A 402 -64.54 -17.26 -32.70
C MET A 402 -63.10 -16.97 -33.17
N SER A 403 -62.85 -15.80 -33.75
CA SER A 403 -61.49 -15.40 -34.13
C SER A 403 -60.58 -15.21 -32.91
N ARG A 404 -61.10 -14.63 -31.81
CA ARG A 404 -60.40 -14.56 -30.52
C ARG A 404 -60.17 -15.93 -29.90
N ALA A 405 -61.10 -16.88 -30.02
CA ALA A 405 -60.93 -18.24 -29.49
C ALA A 405 -59.85 -19.03 -30.25
N VAL A 406 -59.82 -18.93 -31.58
CA VAL A 406 -58.77 -19.53 -32.43
C VAL A 406 -57.41 -18.88 -32.17
N SER A 407 -57.37 -17.55 -32.10
CA SER A 407 -56.15 -16.79 -31.75
C SER A 407 -55.65 -17.15 -30.34
N SER A 408 -56.54 -17.30 -29.36
CA SER A 408 -56.19 -17.73 -28.00
C SER A 408 -55.66 -19.17 -27.96
N ALA A 409 -56.25 -20.10 -28.71
CA ALA A 409 -55.76 -21.47 -28.81
C ALA A 409 -54.40 -21.57 -29.53
N GLN A 410 -54.18 -20.74 -30.55
CA GLN A 410 -52.89 -20.60 -31.23
C GLN A 410 -51.83 -20.01 -30.28
N ALA A 411 -52.16 -18.94 -29.56
CA ALA A 411 -51.28 -18.32 -28.57
C ALA A 411 -50.89 -19.29 -27.45
N ARG A 412 -51.81 -20.16 -26.98
CA ARG A 412 -51.50 -21.21 -25.98
C ARG A 412 -50.55 -22.29 -26.52
N ARG A 413 -50.71 -22.70 -27.78
CA ARG A 413 -49.80 -23.66 -28.44
C ARG A 413 -48.42 -23.06 -28.68
N GLU A 414 -48.34 -21.79 -29.03
CA GLU A 414 -47.08 -21.06 -29.18
C GLU A 414 -46.39 -20.85 -27.83
N ALA A 415 -47.15 -20.52 -26.77
CA ALA A 415 -46.63 -20.40 -25.42
C ALA A 415 -46.06 -21.73 -24.88
N LEU A 416 -46.73 -22.87 -25.12
CA LEU A 416 -46.23 -24.20 -24.75
C LEU A 416 -44.93 -24.55 -25.50
N LYS A 417 -44.88 -24.32 -26.82
CA LYS A 417 -43.65 -24.53 -27.61
C LYS A 417 -42.50 -23.62 -27.16
N GLU A 418 -42.80 -22.38 -26.79
CA GLU A 418 -41.81 -21.45 -26.25
C GLU A 418 -41.31 -21.91 -24.88
N GLN A 419 -42.19 -22.45 -24.02
CA GLN A 419 -41.80 -23.05 -22.75
C GLN A 419 -40.89 -24.28 -22.96
N GLU A 420 -41.25 -25.20 -23.86
CA GLU A 420 -40.41 -26.36 -24.21
C GLU A 420 -39.04 -25.93 -24.75
N ARG A 421 -38.98 -24.87 -25.58
CA ARG A 421 -37.70 -24.30 -26.06
C ARG A 421 -36.87 -23.72 -24.93
N ARG A 422 -37.50 -23.05 -23.95
CA ARG A 422 -36.81 -22.50 -22.77
C ARG A 422 -36.29 -23.60 -21.86
N GLU A 423 -37.08 -24.64 -21.60
CA GLU A 423 -36.67 -25.80 -20.81
C GLU A 423 -35.53 -26.58 -21.48
N ALA A 424 -35.63 -26.83 -22.79
CA ALA A 424 -34.56 -27.45 -23.56
C ALA A 424 -33.27 -26.60 -23.60
N LYS A 425 -33.41 -25.27 -23.68
CA LYS A 425 -32.26 -24.35 -23.59
C LYS A 425 -31.64 -24.38 -22.20
N ALA A 426 -32.44 -24.34 -21.13
CA ALA A 426 -31.96 -24.43 -19.76
C ALA A 426 -31.26 -25.77 -19.47
N GLN A 427 -31.78 -26.89 -19.97
CA GLN A 427 -31.15 -28.20 -19.87
C GLN A 427 -29.80 -28.25 -20.62
N ARG A 428 -29.72 -27.66 -21.81
CA ARG A 428 -28.45 -27.55 -22.56
C ARG A 428 -27.44 -26.66 -21.83
N GLU A 429 -27.87 -25.54 -21.27
CA GLU A 429 -27.01 -24.64 -20.48
C GLU A 429 -26.51 -25.34 -19.22
N HIS A 430 -27.37 -26.07 -18.51
CA HIS A 430 -26.99 -26.85 -17.33
C HIS A 430 -26.01 -27.98 -17.69
N ALA A 431 -26.29 -28.75 -18.75
CA ALA A 431 -25.38 -29.78 -19.23
C ALA A 431 -24.02 -29.21 -19.67
N ALA A 432 -24.00 -28.03 -20.30
CA ALA A 432 -22.78 -27.32 -20.65
C ALA A 432 -21.99 -26.86 -19.42
N GLN A 433 -22.67 -26.37 -18.37
CA GLN A 433 -22.04 -26.00 -17.10
C GLN A 433 -21.41 -27.21 -16.41
N VAL A 434 -22.12 -28.34 -16.31
CA VAL A 434 -21.61 -29.59 -15.72
C VAL A 434 -20.41 -30.11 -16.53
N ALA A 435 -20.49 -30.10 -17.86
CA ALA A 435 -19.37 -30.50 -18.73
C ALA A 435 -18.15 -29.57 -18.57
N ALA A 436 -18.36 -28.26 -18.41
CA ALA A 436 -17.29 -27.30 -18.17
C ALA A 436 -16.62 -27.52 -16.80
N GLN A 437 -17.42 -27.74 -15.75
CA GLN A 437 -16.91 -28.08 -14.40
C GLN A 437 -16.09 -29.37 -14.41
N ARG A 438 -16.61 -30.43 -15.03
CA ARG A 438 -15.89 -31.70 -15.21
C ARG A 438 -14.54 -31.48 -15.88
N LYS A 439 -14.52 -30.78 -17.02
CA LYS A 439 -13.28 -30.51 -17.75
C LYS A 439 -12.27 -29.69 -16.94
N ALA A 440 -12.76 -28.72 -16.15
CA ALA A 440 -11.92 -27.93 -15.26
C ALA A 440 -11.26 -28.80 -14.19
N ILE A 441 -12.00 -29.71 -13.57
CA ILE A 441 -11.51 -30.63 -12.53
C ILE A 441 -10.54 -31.66 -13.12
N GLU A 442 -10.86 -32.25 -14.26
CA GLU A 442 -9.94 -33.16 -14.97
C GLU A 442 -8.60 -32.47 -15.28
N THR A 443 -8.65 -31.21 -15.73
CA THR A 443 -7.46 -30.42 -16.00
C THR A 443 -6.68 -30.09 -14.73
N ALA A 444 -7.38 -29.78 -13.62
CA ALA A 444 -6.77 -29.48 -12.33
C ALA A 444 -6.08 -30.70 -11.72
N LEU A 445 -6.76 -31.84 -11.66
CA LEU A 445 -6.22 -33.10 -11.14
C LEU A 445 -5.05 -33.59 -11.97
N GLU A 446 -5.13 -33.52 -13.30
CA GLU A 446 -4.01 -33.93 -14.17
C GLU A 446 -2.79 -33.00 -14.01
N LYS A 447 -3.02 -31.70 -13.79
CA LYS A 447 -1.94 -30.76 -13.51
C LYS A 447 -1.26 -31.07 -12.17
N MET A 448 -2.03 -31.35 -11.13
CA MET A 448 -1.50 -31.76 -9.82
C MET A 448 -0.73 -33.09 -9.91
N ARG A 449 -1.28 -34.07 -10.64
CA ARG A 449 -0.64 -35.36 -10.90
C ARG A 449 0.71 -35.21 -11.58
N LYS A 450 0.81 -34.37 -12.62
CA LYS A 450 2.06 -34.07 -13.32
C LYS A 450 3.09 -33.36 -12.45
N ALA A 451 2.64 -32.51 -11.52
CA ALA A 451 3.52 -31.86 -10.56
C ALA A 451 4.04 -32.83 -9.46
N GLY A 452 3.36 -33.97 -9.28
CA GLY A 452 3.65 -34.97 -8.27
C GLY A 452 2.90 -34.70 -6.96
N TRP A 453 2.24 -35.74 -6.43
CA TRP A 453 1.43 -35.65 -5.20
C TRP A 453 2.25 -35.23 -3.97
N ASP A 454 3.53 -35.58 -3.92
CA ASP A 454 4.45 -35.23 -2.83
C ASP A 454 4.59 -33.72 -2.58
N ARG A 455 4.33 -32.88 -3.59
CA ARG A 455 4.48 -31.42 -3.47
C ARG A 455 3.28 -30.75 -2.82
N LEU A 456 2.13 -31.41 -2.80
CA LEU A 456 0.87 -30.86 -2.28
C LEU A 456 0.86 -30.87 -0.74
N SER A 457 0.30 -29.81 -0.16
CA SER A 457 0.00 -29.74 1.26
C SER A 457 -1.12 -30.71 1.65
N ARG A 458 -1.20 -31.07 2.93
CA ARG A 458 -2.31 -31.86 3.50
C ARG A 458 -3.70 -31.37 3.05
N ASN A 459 -3.92 -30.05 3.07
CA ASN A 459 -5.23 -29.46 2.74
C ASN A 459 -5.52 -29.55 1.25
N GLU A 460 -4.51 -29.37 0.39
CA GLU A 460 -4.65 -29.53 -1.06
C GLU A 460 -4.90 -31.00 -1.43
N VAL A 461 -4.21 -31.94 -0.77
CA VAL A 461 -4.45 -33.38 -0.95
C VAL A 461 -5.88 -33.75 -0.53
N ALA A 462 -6.36 -33.22 0.60
CA ALA A 462 -7.73 -33.46 1.06
C ALA A 462 -8.77 -32.88 0.09
N SER A 463 -8.59 -31.64 -0.38
CA SER A 463 -9.48 -31.00 -1.36
C SER A 463 -9.46 -31.74 -2.69
N ALA A 464 -8.28 -32.11 -3.19
CA ALA A 464 -8.13 -32.85 -4.44
C ALA A 464 -8.76 -34.24 -4.35
N LEU A 465 -8.64 -34.93 -3.21
CA LEU A 465 -9.30 -36.21 -2.99
C LEU A 465 -10.82 -36.04 -2.96
N GLN A 466 -11.34 -35.03 -2.25
CA GLN A 466 -12.77 -34.74 -2.20
C GLN A 466 -13.34 -34.47 -3.60
N GLU A 467 -12.66 -33.64 -4.40
CA GLU A 467 -13.04 -33.37 -5.79
C GLU A 467 -12.92 -34.62 -6.68
N ALA A 468 -11.87 -35.42 -6.50
CA ALA A 468 -11.67 -36.64 -7.28
C ALA A 468 -12.75 -37.69 -6.99
N VAL A 469 -13.16 -37.85 -5.73
CA VAL A 469 -14.24 -38.76 -5.31
C VAL A 469 -15.60 -38.23 -5.77
N SER A 470 -15.88 -36.93 -5.65
CA SER A 470 -17.19 -36.39 -6.06
C SER A 470 -17.44 -36.52 -7.57
N TRP A 471 -16.38 -36.63 -8.38
CA TRP A 471 -16.46 -36.77 -9.84
C TRP A 471 -16.02 -38.15 -10.35
N SER A 472 -15.80 -39.13 -9.47
CA SER A 472 -15.28 -40.45 -9.87
C SER A 472 -16.29 -41.28 -10.68
N GLU A 473 -17.58 -41.04 -10.52
CA GLU A 473 -18.63 -41.69 -11.34
C GLU A 473 -18.65 -41.11 -12.76
N ASP A 474 -18.51 -39.79 -12.89
CA ASP A 474 -18.60 -39.07 -14.16
C ASP A 474 -17.29 -39.04 -14.96
N SER A 475 -16.13 -39.22 -14.33
CA SER A 475 -14.80 -39.12 -14.97
C SER A 475 -13.82 -40.21 -14.55
N ASP A 476 -13.30 -40.94 -15.54
CA ASP A 476 -12.22 -41.92 -15.32
C ASP A 476 -10.90 -41.29 -14.89
N THR A 477 -10.66 -40.02 -15.21
CA THR A 477 -9.47 -39.28 -14.75
C THR A 477 -9.59 -38.94 -13.27
N ALA A 478 -10.78 -38.51 -12.83
CA ALA A 478 -11.06 -38.26 -11.41
C ALA A 478 -10.98 -39.56 -10.61
N ARG A 479 -11.56 -40.66 -11.12
CA ARG A 479 -11.47 -41.99 -10.49
C ARG A 479 -10.02 -42.47 -10.31
N ARG A 480 -9.19 -42.33 -11.34
CA ARG A 480 -7.76 -42.67 -11.25
C ARG A 480 -7.03 -41.80 -10.23
N ALA A 481 -7.26 -40.48 -10.25
CA ALA A 481 -6.67 -39.56 -9.29
C ALA A 481 -7.08 -39.90 -7.85
N ALA A 482 -8.34 -40.29 -7.60
CA ALA A 482 -8.80 -40.69 -6.27
C ALA A 482 -8.04 -41.93 -5.75
N VAL A 483 -7.84 -42.95 -6.59
CA VAL A 483 -7.06 -44.16 -6.23
C VAL A 483 -5.60 -43.81 -5.94
N GLU A 484 -4.97 -43.01 -6.79
CA GLU A 484 -3.57 -42.56 -6.59
C GLU A 484 -3.44 -41.73 -5.29
N LEU A 485 -4.36 -40.80 -5.04
CA LEU A 485 -4.37 -39.97 -3.84
C LEU A 485 -4.58 -40.80 -2.56
N ALA A 486 -5.47 -41.79 -2.58
CA ALA A 486 -5.66 -42.71 -1.45
C ALA A 486 -4.39 -43.54 -1.17
N GLY A 487 -3.72 -44.03 -2.22
CA GLY A 487 -2.43 -44.70 -2.11
C GLY A 487 -1.35 -43.79 -1.52
N HIS A 488 -1.27 -42.54 -1.99
CA HIS A 488 -0.34 -41.53 -1.50
C HIS A 488 -0.59 -41.18 -0.02
N ILE A 489 -1.86 -41.04 0.39
CA ILE A 489 -2.24 -40.78 1.80
C ILE A 489 -1.76 -41.92 2.71
N ARG A 490 -1.93 -43.15 2.26
CA ARG A 490 -1.46 -44.35 2.98
C ARG A 490 0.06 -44.38 3.10
N GLU A 491 0.79 -44.13 2.02
CA GLU A 491 2.26 -44.13 2.05
C GLU A 491 2.83 -43.01 2.92
N ARG A 492 2.30 -41.80 2.77
CA ARG A 492 2.81 -40.59 3.43
C ARG A 492 2.44 -40.50 4.90
N TRP A 493 1.21 -40.86 5.26
CA TRP A 493 0.70 -40.69 6.64
C TRP A 493 0.34 -42.01 7.34
N GLY A 494 0.20 -43.12 6.61
CA GLY A 494 -0.29 -44.39 7.17
C GLY A 494 -1.80 -44.37 7.44
N VAL A 495 -2.54 -43.54 6.71
CA VAL A 495 -4.00 -43.42 6.81
C VAL A 495 -4.64 -44.19 5.65
N HIS A 496 -5.58 -45.07 5.96
CA HIS A 496 -6.30 -45.86 4.97
C HIS A 496 -7.63 -45.18 4.66
N VAL A 497 -7.83 -44.80 3.39
CA VAL A 497 -9.09 -44.23 2.91
C VAL A 497 -9.80 -45.26 2.05
N ASP A 498 -10.97 -45.70 2.48
CA ASP A 498 -11.87 -46.52 1.69
C ASP A 498 -12.71 -45.61 0.77
N LEU A 499 -12.47 -45.73 -0.53
CA LEU A 499 -13.13 -44.92 -1.56
C LEU A 499 -14.59 -45.36 -1.81
N ASP A 500 -14.93 -46.62 -1.51
CA ASP A 500 -16.25 -47.19 -1.76
C ASP A 500 -17.16 -47.07 -0.53
N GLY A 501 -16.60 -47.32 0.67
CA GLY A 501 -17.33 -47.23 1.93
C GLY A 501 -17.29 -45.86 2.62
N GLY A 502 -16.44 -44.94 2.16
CA GLY A 502 -16.27 -43.61 2.76
C GLY A 502 -15.66 -43.63 4.18
N HIS A 503 -15.11 -44.77 4.60
CA HIS A 503 -14.50 -44.95 5.91
C HIS A 503 -13.00 -44.62 5.87
N VAL A 504 -12.53 -43.95 6.92
CA VAL A 504 -11.09 -43.69 7.12
C VAL A 504 -10.63 -44.52 8.31
N THR A 505 -9.70 -45.44 8.08
CA THR A 505 -9.09 -46.28 9.12
C THR A 505 -7.64 -45.88 9.34
N ILE A 506 -7.18 -46.02 10.58
CA ILE A 506 -5.81 -45.75 11.01
C ILE A 506 -5.35 -46.98 11.77
N ASP A 507 -4.13 -47.44 11.53
CA ASP A 507 -3.56 -48.54 12.30
C ASP A 507 -3.55 -48.21 13.80
N ALA A 508 -4.01 -49.14 14.65
CA ALA A 508 -4.19 -48.90 16.09
C ALA A 508 -2.89 -48.48 16.81
N ASP A 509 -1.73 -48.95 16.33
CA ASP A 509 -0.41 -48.58 16.85
C ASP A 509 0.05 -47.16 16.45
N MET A 510 -0.62 -46.56 15.45
CA MET A 510 -0.28 -45.26 14.88
C MET A 510 -1.08 -44.10 15.48
N THR A 511 -2.22 -44.36 16.14
CA THR A 511 -3.13 -43.33 16.66
C THR A 511 -2.45 -42.30 17.60
N PRO A 512 -1.63 -42.68 18.61
CA PRO A 512 -0.98 -41.70 19.47
C PRO A 512 0.21 -40.95 18.80
N LYS A 513 0.72 -41.45 17.67
CA LYS A 513 1.87 -40.88 16.94
C LYS A 513 1.47 -40.18 15.63
N LEU A 514 0.22 -40.27 15.22
CA LEU A 514 -0.26 -39.80 13.92
C LEU A 514 -0.05 -38.29 13.75
N ALA A 515 -0.45 -37.47 14.71
CA ALA A 515 -0.28 -36.02 14.64
C ALA A 515 1.21 -35.61 14.48
N ALA A 516 2.11 -36.27 15.23
CA ALA A 516 3.54 -36.04 15.13
C ALA A 516 4.13 -36.51 13.79
N LYS A 517 3.70 -37.66 13.26
CA LYS A 517 4.12 -38.16 11.95
C LYS A 517 3.60 -37.29 10.80
N MET A 518 2.34 -36.82 10.89
CA MET A 518 1.77 -35.89 9.93
C MET A 518 2.53 -34.56 9.92
N ALA A 519 2.83 -34.01 11.10
CA ALA A 519 3.65 -32.80 11.23
C ALA A 519 5.06 -33.01 10.64
N ALA A 520 5.73 -34.13 10.97
CA ALA A 520 7.06 -34.44 10.43
C ALA A 520 7.05 -34.58 8.90
N ALA A 521 6.05 -35.26 8.33
CA ALA A 521 5.91 -35.41 6.88
C ALA A 521 5.59 -34.10 6.15
N GLU A 522 4.89 -33.16 6.80
CA GLU A 522 4.67 -31.81 6.27
C GLU A 522 5.93 -30.94 6.37
N GLN A 523 6.67 -31.04 7.47
CA GLN A 523 7.94 -30.32 7.65
C GLN A 523 8.99 -30.78 6.63
N GLU A 524 9.11 -32.08 6.41
CA GLU A 524 10.02 -32.67 5.41
C GLU A 524 9.65 -32.23 3.99
N ARG A 525 8.35 -32.20 3.65
CA ARG A 525 7.88 -31.67 2.36
C ARG A 525 8.29 -30.20 2.19
N ALA A 526 8.07 -29.39 3.22
CA ALA A 526 8.42 -27.97 3.17
C ALA A 526 9.93 -27.77 2.97
N ASP A 527 10.78 -28.55 3.65
CA ASP A 527 12.24 -28.53 3.47
C ASP A 527 12.66 -28.94 2.05
N LYS A 528 12.09 -30.03 1.52
CA LYS A 528 12.36 -30.49 0.14
C LYS A 528 11.92 -29.46 -0.89
N GLY A 529 10.74 -28.86 -0.72
CA GLY A 529 10.21 -27.84 -1.63
C GLY A 529 11.11 -26.61 -1.70
N ARG A 530 11.54 -26.13 -0.52
CA ARG A 530 12.49 -25.03 -0.36
C ARG A 530 13.83 -25.30 -1.06
N LEU A 531 14.41 -26.49 -0.85
CA LEU A 531 15.67 -26.89 -1.49
C LEU A 531 15.53 -27.08 -3.01
N ALA A 532 14.37 -27.56 -3.48
CA ALA A 532 14.08 -27.62 -4.91
C ALA A 532 14.05 -26.23 -5.55
N THR A 533 13.39 -25.25 -4.92
CA THR A 533 13.40 -23.86 -5.41
C THR A 533 14.83 -23.27 -5.41
N ALA A 534 15.65 -23.60 -4.41
CA ALA A 534 17.06 -23.20 -4.40
C ALA A 534 17.85 -23.82 -5.57
N GLN A 535 17.64 -25.11 -5.85
CA GLN A 535 18.22 -25.78 -7.03
C GLN A 535 17.79 -25.09 -8.32
N ASP A 536 16.49 -24.87 -8.52
CA ASP A 536 15.96 -24.30 -9.76
C ASP A 536 16.59 -22.93 -10.05
N ARG A 537 16.74 -22.09 -9.03
CA ARG A 537 17.41 -20.78 -9.14
C ARG A 537 18.90 -20.88 -9.41
N MET A 538 19.62 -21.84 -8.81
CA MET A 538 21.03 -22.05 -9.12
C MET A 538 21.25 -22.56 -10.54
N VAL A 539 20.37 -23.47 -11.01
CA VAL A 539 20.39 -23.97 -12.39
C VAL A 539 20.13 -22.83 -13.38
N GLU A 540 19.13 -21.98 -13.12
CA GLU A 540 18.83 -20.79 -13.93
C GLU A 540 20.04 -19.84 -14.04
N MET A 541 20.75 -19.61 -12.93
CA MET A 541 21.97 -18.78 -12.92
C MET A 541 23.11 -19.39 -13.76
N ILE A 542 23.32 -20.70 -13.67
CA ILE A 542 24.39 -21.39 -14.43
C ILE A 542 24.01 -21.52 -15.90
N ALA A 543 22.72 -21.67 -16.22
CA ALA A 543 22.25 -21.73 -17.60
C ALA A 543 22.64 -20.47 -18.40
N GLY A 544 22.65 -19.31 -17.74
CA GLY A 544 23.05 -18.02 -18.32
C GLY A 544 24.55 -17.79 -18.48
N GLU A 545 25.41 -18.70 -17.99
CA GLU A 545 26.87 -18.58 -18.14
C GLU A 545 27.36 -19.14 -19.48
N ASP A 546 28.41 -18.54 -20.04
CA ASP A 546 29.06 -18.98 -21.27
C ASP A 546 30.10 -20.09 -20.98
N ILE A 547 29.59 -21.28 -20.66
CA ILE A 547 30.38 -22.49 -20.39
C ILE A 547 29.86 -23.67 -21.23
N ASP A 548 30.70 -24.67 -21.44
CA ASP A 548 30.36 -25.87 -22.23
C ASP A 548 29.13 -26.61 -21.68
N GLU A 549 28.27 -27.11 -22.57
CA GLU A 549 27.01 -27.75 -22.18
C GLU A 549 27.25 -29.04 -21.36
N SER A 550 28.32 -29.80 -21.64
CA SER A 550 28.69 -30.96 -20.83
C SER A 550 29.06 -30.55 -19.40
N ALA A 551 29.79 -29.43 -19.25
CA ALA A 551 30.11 -28.87 -17.95
C ALA A 551 28.85 -28.38 -17.21
N LYS A 552 27.88 -27.77 -17.90
CA LYS A 552 26.57 -27.40 -17.31
C LYS A 552 25.84 -28.61 -16.76
N GLN A 553 25.73 -29.69 -17.53
CA GLN A 553 25.06 -30.92 -17.10
C GLN A 553 25.75 -31.55 -15.89
N GLN A 554 27.09 -31.55 -15.85
CA GLN A 554 27.84 -32.00 -14.66
C GLN A 554 27.54 -31.12 -13.44
N LEU A 555 27.49 -29.79 -13.60
CA LEU A 555 27.16 -28.88 -12.51
C LEU A 555 25.70 -29.07 -12.04
N TYR A 556 24.74 -29.30 -12.92
CA TYR A 556 23.35 -29.61 -12.54
C TYR A 556 23.28 -30.89 -11.70
N ALA A 557 24.01 -31.94 -12.08
CA ALA A 557 24.11 -33.16 -11.28
C ALA A 557 24.75 -32.91 -9.91
N GLN A 558 25.76 -32.03 -9.82
CA GLN A 558 26.38 -31.65 -8.55
C GLN A 558 25.44 -30.83 -7.65
N ILE A 559 24.62 -29.96 -8.23
CA ILE A 559 23.59 -29.21 -7.50
C ILE A 559 22.53 -30.17 -6.97
N GLU A 560 22.10 -31.14 -7.77
CA GLU A 560 21.16 -32.18 -7.34
C GLU A 560 21.74 -33.05 -6.21
N GLN A 561 23.02 -33.43 -6.29
CA GLN A 561 23.72 -34.12 -5.21
C GLN A 561 23.71 -33.29 -3.91
N TRP A 562 23.98 -31.99 -4.00
CA TRP A 562 23.89 -31.09 -2.86
C TRP A 562 22.45 -30.95 -2.33
N ARG A 563 21.43 -30.87 -3.20
CA ARG A 563 20.02 -30.83 -2.78
C ARG A 563 19.65 -32.04 -1.94
N ASN A 564 20.12 -33.23 -2.33
CA ASN A 564 19.82 -34.48 -1.65
C ASN A 564 20.54 -34.59 -0.28
N ALA A 565 21.67 -33.90 -0.10
CA ALA A 565 22.44 -33.86 1.15
C ALA A 565 23.05 -32.46 1.41
N PRO A 566 22.24 -31.47 1.83
CA PRO A 566 22.68 -30.08 1.93
C PRO A 566 23.61 -29.91 3.14
N THR A 567 24.90 -29.73 2.89
CA THR A 567 25.90 -29.47 3.93
C THR A 567 26.78 -28.25 3.59
N PRO A 568 27.31 -27.52 4.60
CA PRO A 568 28.25 -26.41 4.35
C PRO A 568 29.51 -26.84 3.58
N GLN A 569 29.99 -28.05 3.86
CA GLN A 569 31.14 -28.65 3.17
C GLN A 569 30.79 -29.02 1.73
N GLY A 570 29.61 -29.63 1.50
CA GLY A 570 29.11 -29.93 0.16
C GLY A 570 28.92 -28.68 -0.70
N LEU A 571 28.40 -27.59 -0.11
CA LEU A 571 28.29 -26.30 -0.79
C LEU A 571 29.66 -25.72 -1.16
N SER A 572 30.65 -25.85 -0.28
CA SER A 572 32.02 -25.37 -0.56
C SER A 572 32.70 -26.21 -1.65
N ALA A 573 32.46 -27.52 -1.68
CA ALA A 573 32.91 -28.40 -2.77
C ALA A 573 32.24 -28.05 -4.10
N LEU A 574 30.92 -27.77 -4.10
CA LEU A 574 30.19 -27.30 -5.28
C LEU A 574 30.80 -25.99 -5.82
N GLN A 575 31.08 -25.02 -4.94
CA GLN A 575 31.71 -23.75 -5.31
C GLN A 575 33.10 -23.93 -5.94
N LYS A 576 33.87 -24.92 -5.48
CA LYS A 576 35.16 -25.30 -6.09
C LYS A 576 34.96 -25.88 -7.49
N LYS A 577 34.01 -26.81 -7.66
CA LYS A 577 33.69 -27.38 -8.98
C LYS A 577 33.18 -26.34 -9.97
N MET A 578 32.35 -25.39 -9.52
CA MET A 578 31.92 -24.26 -10.36
C MET A 578 33.12 -23.41 -10.81
N LYS A 579 34.13 -23.21 -9.95
CA LYS A 579 35.36 -22.50 -10.31
C LYS A 579 36.14 -23.25 -11.38
N GLU A 580 36.31 -24.55 -11.20
CA GLU A 580 37.02 -25.44 -12.13
C GLU A 580 36.32 -25.51 -13.50
N ALA A 581 34.99 -25.44 -13.51
CA ALA A 581 34.17 -25.40 -14.72
C ALA A 581 34.15 -24.02 -15.43
N GLY A 582 34.84 -23.00 -14.90
CA GLY A 582 34.93 -21.68 -15.52
C GLY A 582 33.81 -20.69 -15.17
N VAL A 583 32.93 -21.00 -14.20
CA VAL A 583 31.84 -20.09 -13.79
C VAL A 583 32.39 -18.81 -13.16
N GLY A 584 31.88 -17.65 -13.58
CA GLY A 584 32.28 -16.35 -13.07
C GLY A 584 32.14 -16.20 -11.55
N GLU A 585 33.00 -15.39 -10.92
CA GLU A 585 32.98 -15.17 -9.46
C GLU A 585 31.65 -14.56 -8.96
N SER A 586 31.06 -13.65 -9.74
CA SER A 586 29.75 -13.05 -9.46
C SER A 586 28.67 -14.13 -9.36
N THR A 587 28.58 -15.00 -10.35
CA THR A 587 27.57 -16.06 -10.43
C THR A 587 27.78 -17.13 -9.36
N ARG A 588 29.03 -17.51 -9.09
CA ARG A 588 29.36 -18.41 -7.96
C ARG A 588 28.89 -17.84 -6.61
N THR A 589 29.14 -16.55 -6.36
CA THR A 589 28.72 -15.87 -5.14
C THR A 589 27.20 -15.78 -5.03
N LYS A 590 26.49 -15.47 -6.12
CA LYS A 590 25.02 -15.48 -6.18
C LYS A 590 24.44 -16.87 -5.92
N ALA A 591 24.99 -17.91 -6.55
CA ALA A 591 24.55 -19.29 -6.32
C ALA A 591 24.78 -19.72 -4.85
N ARG A 592 25.92 -19.36 -4.24
CA ARG A 592 26.16 -19.59 -2.81
C ARG A 592 25.12 -18.88 -1.95
N PHE A 593 24.80 -17.63 -2.26
CA PHE A 593 23.78 -16.88 -1.54
C PHE A 593 22.40 -17.56 -1.65
N VAL A 594 21.96 -17.94 -2.85
CA VAL A 594 20.68 -18.63 -3.07
C VAL A 594 20.60 -19.93 -2.26
N ALA A 595 21.67 -20.73 -2.28
CA ALA A 595 21.74 -21.97 -1.52
C ALA A 595 21.55 -21.75 -0.01
N LEU A 596 22.15 -20.69 0.55
CA LEU A 596 22.06 -20.38 1.99
C LEU A 596 20.75 -19.65 2.35
N TYR A 597 20.28 -18.77 1.47
CA TYR A 597 19.11 -17.93 1.69
C TYR A 597 17.81 -18.73 1.60
N LEU A 598 17.65 -19.47 0.49
CA LEU A 598 16.49 -20.32 0.29
C LEU A 598 16.65 -21.64 1.06
N GLY A 599 17.83 -22.28 1.10
CA GLY A 599 18.02 -23.61 1.70
C GLY A 599 17.71 -23.74 3.20
N GLY A 600 17.56 -22.63 3.94
CA GLY A 600 17.04 -22.61 5.31
C GLY A 600 18.06 -22.94 6.40
N SER A 601 17.67 -22.70 7.65
CA SER A 601 18.51 -22.82 8.86
C SER A 601 19.10 -24.22 9.07
N SER A 602 18.55 -25.27 8.45
CA SER A 602 19.10 -26.64 8.55
C SER A 602 20.57 -26.71 8.09
N ALA A 603 20.99 -25.81 7.18
CA ALA A 603 22.40 -25.68 6.77
C ALA A 603 23.27 -24.80 7.70
N ALA A 604 22.69 -24.05 8.64
CA ALA A 604 23.38 -23.00 9.41
C ALA A 604 23.28 -23.13 10.94
N THR A 605 22.39 -23.96 11.51
CA THR A 605 22.35 -24.18 12.96
C THR A 605 23.41 -25.19 13.41
N SER A 606 24.67 -24.77 13.45
CA SER A 606 25.56 -25.27 14.51
C SER A 606 25.07 -24.65 15.82
N LYS A 607 24.61 -25.50 16.74
CA LYS A 607 24.16 -25.18 18.08
C LYS A 607 25.02 -24.09 18.76
N VAL A 608 24.53 -22.85 18.80
CA VAL A 608 24.95 -21.85 19.79
C VAL A 608 23.97 -21.98 20.95
N ASN A 609 24.13 -23.03 21.75
CA ASN A 609 23.44 -23.20 23.03
C ASN A 609 24.13 -24.34 23.79
N ASN A 610 25.27 -24.02 24.40
CA ASN A 610 25.78 -24.64 25.63
C ASN A 610 27.05 -23.89 26.06
N LEU A 611 26.87 -22.70 26.66
CA LEU A 611 27.95 -21.95 27.34
C LEU A 611 28.10 -22.34 28.83
N ASP A 612 27.41 -23.39 29.28
CA ASP A 612 27.42 -23.81 30.70
C ASP A 612 28.61 -24.72 31.09
N THR A 613 29.62 -24.89 30.21
CA THR A 613 30.83 -25.70 30.54
C THR A 613 32.06 -24.79 30.70
N PRO A 614 32.64 -24.63 31.91
CA PRO A 614 33.64 -23.58 32.22
C PRO A 614 35.03 -23.71 31.56
N GLY A 615 35.24 -24.70 30.68
CA GLY A 615 36.57 -25.06 30.16
C GLY A 615 36.84 -24.78 28.67
N THR A 616 35.82 -24.66 27.81
CA THR A 616 36.00 -24.51 26.34
C THR A 616 35.64 -23.11 25.81
N ALA A 617 35.12 -22.23 26.67
CA ALA A 617 34.49 -20.98 26.26
C ALA A 617 35.44 -19.99 25.54
N ALA A 618 36.74 -19.97 25.85
CA ALA A 618 37.69 -19.04 25.20
C ALA A 618 38.01 -19.44 23.75
N ASP A 619 38.15 -20.74 23.48
CA ASP A 619 38.38 -21.26 22.13
C ASP A 619 37.08 -21.24 21.31
N ASP A 620 35.93 -21.48 21.94
CA ASP A 620 34.61 -21.35 21.32
C ASP A 620 34.32 -19.88 20.94
N LEU A 621 34.66 -18.91 21.80
CA LEU A 621 34.53 -17.48 21.51
C LEU A 621 35.51 -17.03 20.40
N ARG A 622 36.77 -17.50 20.43
CA ARG A 622 37.75 -17.24 19.35
C ARG A 622 37.32 -17.87 18.02
N SER A 623 36.65 -19.02 18.05
CA SER A 623 36.04 -19.64 16.86
C SER A 623 34.88 -18.80 16.34
N GLN A 624 33.96 -18.37 17.22
CA GLN A 624 32.82 -17.51 16.86
C GLN A 624 33.27 -16.16 16.26
N VAL A 625 34.36 -15.58 16.76
CA VAL A 625 34.98 -14.35 16.24
C VAL A 625 35.60 -14.58 14.85
N ARG A 626 36.33 -15.68 14.62
CA ARG A 626 36.79 -16.04 13.25
C ARG A 626 35.60 -16.25 12.30
N ASP A 627 34.48 -16.72 12.81
CA ASP A 627 33.28 -17.06 12.06
C ASP A 627 32.39 -15.89 11.64
N LEU A 628 32.64 -14.64 12.06
CA LEU A 628 31.85 -13.49 11.59
C LEU A 628 31.96 -13.25 10.07
N ASP A 629 33.13 -13.56 9.48
CA ASP A 629 33.35 -13.48 8.03
C ASP A 629 33.34 -14.84 7.33
N SER A 630 33.72 -15.94 8.01
CA SER A 630 33.67 -17.30 7.43
C SER A 630 32.32 -18.01 7.56
N ALA A 631 31.40 -17.54 8.41
CA ALA A 631 30.14 -18.25 8.62
C ALA A 631 29.36 -18.42 7.32
N ALA A 632 28.83 -19.62 7.14
CA ALA A 632 27.94 -19.99 6.04
C ALA A 632 26.55 -19.34 6.20
N THR A 633 26.50 -18.01 6.36
CA THR A 633 25.26 -17.25 6.44
C THR A 633 24.95 -16.56 5.12
N ALA A 634 23.66 -16.34 4.87
CA ALA A 634 23.19 -15.60 3.70
C ALA A 634 23.65 -14.13 3.73
N ALA A 635 23.70 -13.49 4.91
CA ALA A 635 24.19 -12.12 5.07
C ALA A 635 25.67 -11.98 4.67
N ALA A 636 26.54 -12.89 5.13
CA ALA A 636 27.94 -12.92 4.74
C ALA A 636 28.11 -13.17 3.23
N ALA A 637 27.28 -14.03 2.63
CA ALA A 637 27.30 -14.27 1.19
C ALA A 637 26.88 -13.03 0.38
N LEU A 638 25.86 -12.29 0.82
CA LEU A 638 25.48 -10.99 0.23
C LEU A 638 26.62 -9.98 0.32
N ARG A 639 27.27 -9.85 1.49
CA ARG A 639 28.35 -8.89 1.75
C ARG A 639 29.54 -9.02 0.80
N ARG A 640 29.83 -10.25 0.38
CA ARG A 640 30.91 -10.59 -0.57
C ARG A 640 30.63 -10.17 -2.01
N MET A 641 29.37 -9.92 -2.37
CA MET A 641 29.04 -9.44 -3.71
C MET A 641 29.62 -8.03 -3.95
N GLU A 642 29.86 -7.69 -5.22
CA GLU A 642 30.29 -6.33 -5.57
C GLU A 642 29.11 -5.38 -5.74
N SER A 643 28.01 -5.87 -6.31
CA SER A 643 26.77 -5.14 -6.51
C SER A 643 25.67 -5.69 -5.60
N PRO A 644 24.75 -4.84 -5.10
CA PRO A 644 23.57 -5.27 -4.37
C PRO A 644 22.72 -6.26 -5.17
N MET A 645 22.17 -7.27 -4.50
CA MET A 645 21.20 -8.20 -5.10
C MET A 645 19.86 -7.51 -5.35
N VAL A 646 19.44 -6.68 -4.40
CA VAL A 646 18.22 -5.89 -4.46
C VAL A 646 18.62 -4.43 -4.63
N ASP A 647 18.01 -3.73 -5.58
CA ASP A 647 18.24 -2.30 -5.77
C ASP A 647 17.88 -1.51 -4.49
N PRO A 648 18.85 -0.86 -3.83
CA PRO A 648 18.59 -0.05 -2.64
C PRO A 648 17.62 1.11 -2.86
N GLY A 649 17.52 1.64 -4.08
CA GLY A 649 16.57 2.72 -4.37
C GLY A 649 15.11 2.25 -4.48
N GLU A 650 14.87 1.03 -4.94
CA GLU A 650 13.53 0.44 -4.93
C GLU A 650 13.10 0.09 -3.49
N GLU A 651 14.03 -0.39 -2.66
CA GLU A 651 13.83 -0.56 -1.22
C GLU A 651 13.51 0.76 -0.52
N ALA A 652 14.24 1.83 -0.85
CA ALA A 652 14.15 3.11 -0.16
C ALA A 652 12.80 3.84 -0.35
N LYS A 653 12.03 3.56 -1.41
CA LYS A 653 10.77 4.27 -1.73
C LYS A 653 9.78 4.31 -0.56
N ASN A 654 9.44 3.16 0.01
CA ASN A 654 8.50 3.10 1.15
C ASN A 654 9.07 3.68 2.43
N ARG A 655 10.39 3.54 2.62
CA ARG A 655 11.08 4.14 3.75
C ARG A 655 11.05 5.66 3.67
N VAL A 656 11.25 6.23 2.48
CA VAL A 656 11.11 7.67 2.22
C VAL A 656 9.69 8.12 2.51
N ASP A 657 8.67 7.40 2.07
CA ASP A 657 7.27 7.72 2.39
C ASP A 657 7.02 7.73 3.91
N THR A 658 7.52 6.73 4.64
CA THR A 658 7.42 6.65 6.10
C THR A 658 8.16 7.79 6.79
N LEU A 659 9.37 8.13 6.32
CA LEU A 659 10.17 9.25 6.85
C LEU A 659 9.55 10.61 6.54
N LEU A 660 8.89 10.78 5.39
CA LEU A 660 8.14 11.98 5.06
C LEU A 660 6.91 12.15 5.95
N MET A 661 6.25 11.05 6.33
CA MET A 661 5.16 11.07 7.32
C MET A 661 5.66 11.42 8.73
N ASP A 662 6.80 10.87 9.16
CA ASP A 662 7.45 11.25 10.44
C ASP A 662 7.83 12.74 10.41
N TYR A 663 8.45 13.20 9.31
CA TYR A 663 8.80 14.61 9.10
C TYR A 663 7.58 15.53 9.19
N GLN A 664 6.49 15.19 8.49
CA GLN A 664 5.23 15.94 8.55
C GLN A 664 4.65 15.98 9.97
N THR A 665 4.64 14.84 10.66
CA THR A 665 4.10 14.74 12.02
C THR A 665 4.91 15.58 13.01
N ARG A 666 6.24 15.55 12.89
CA ARG A 666 7.14 16.37 13.73
C ARG A 666 6.96 17.85 13.47
N LEU A 667 6.90 18.27 12.20
CA LEU A 667 6.61 19.65 11.83
C LEU A 667 5.26 20.13 12.37
N LYS A 668 4.21 19.30 12.23
CA LYS A 668 2.86 19.62 12.72
C LYS A 668 2.83 19.90 14.23
N HIS A 669 3.72 19.26 14.99
CA HIS A 669 3.77 19.36 16.44
C HIS A 669 4.96 20.17 16.98
N GLY A 670 5.78 20.78 16.12
CA GLY A 670 6.97 21.57 16.50
C GLY A 670 8.09 20.76 17.16
N HIS A 671 8.32 19.51 16.75
CA HIS A 671 9.47 18.70 17.23
C HIS A 671 10.69 18.94 16.36
N ASP A 672 11.87 18.67 16.94
CA ASP A 672 13.13 18.66 16.19
C ASP A 672 13.06 17.69 14.99
N THR A 673 13.43 18.23 13.82
CA THR A 673 13.42 17.54 12.54
C THR A 673 14.81 17.11 12.06
N VAL A 674 15.91 17.55 12.68
CA VAL A 674 17.28 17.33 12.20
C VAL A 674 17.56 15.83 11.97
N GLY A 675 17.22 14.99 12.94
CA GLY A 675 17.42 13.53 12.81
C GLY A 675 16.54 12.85 11.75
N VAL A 676 15.36 13.39 11.43
CA VAL A 676 14.53 12.86 10.33
C VAL A 676 15.07 13.30 8.98
N GLN A 677 15.52 14.56 8.87
CA GLN A 677 16.13 15.09 7.66
C GLN A 677 17.40 14.34 7.27
N ALA A 678 18.26 14.00 8.24
CA ALA A 678 19.47 13.20 8.00
C ALA A 678 19.12 11.80 7.45
N ARG A 679 18.17 11.09 8.08
CA ARG A 679 17.69 9.77 7.61
C ARG A 679 17.02 9.86 6.24
N LEU A 680 16.29 10.95 5.96
CA LEU A 680 15.66 11.21 4.68
C LEU A 680 16.72 11.42 3.59
N ALA A 681 17.77 12.20 3.87
CA ALA A 681 18.87 12.41 2.94
C ALA A 681 19.60 11.11 2.60
N GLU A 682 19.89 10.27 3.61
CA GLU A 682 20.49 8.94 3.42
C GLU A 682 19.57 8.01 2.60
N ALA A 683 18.25 8.07 2.82
CA ALA A 683 17.31 7.26 2.04
C ALA A 683 17.20 7.71 0.58
N ILE A 684 17.20 9.02 0.35
CA ILE A 684 17.07 9.62 -0.98
C ILE A 684 18.35 9.43 -1.80
N SER A 685 19.54 9.43 -1.19
CA SER A 685 20.81 9.37 -1.92
C SER A 685 20.96 8.12 -2.79
N VAL A 686 20.37 7.01 -2.39
CA VAL A 686 20.41 5.74 -3.13
C VAL A 686 19.28 5.60 -4.14
N MET A 687 18.42 6.61 -4.36
CA MET A 687 17.32 6.57 -5.34
C MET A 687 17.72 7.13 -6.71
N THR A 688 16.94 6.85 -7.76
CA THR A 688 17.13 7.46 -9.08
C THR A 688 16.86 8.96 -9.04
N GLU A 689 17.47 9.74 -9.93
CA GLU A 689 17.33 11.21 -9.95
C GLU A 689 15.86 11.68 -10.01
N GLU A 690 15.02 11.00 -10.80
CA GLU A 690 13.60 11.30 -10.90
C GLU A 690 12.87 11.10 -9.57
N ASP A 691 13.13 9.99 -8.88
CA ASP A 691 12.48 9.70 -7.60
C ASP A 691 13.04 10.57 -6.47
N GLN A 692 14.32 10.94 -6.54
CA GLN A 692 14.90 11.96 -5.66
C GLN A 692 14.17 13.31 -5.81
N ALA A 693 13.90 13.74 -7.04
CA ALA A 693 13.19 14.97 -7.31
C ALA A 693 11.78 14.95 -6.72
N LYS A 694 11.03 13.86 -6.92
CA LYS A 694 9.68 13.66 -6.35
C LYS A 694 9.69 13.71 -4.82
N ALA A 695 10.64 13.03 -4.18
CA ALA A 695 10.77 13.02 -2.73
C ALA A 695 11.09 14.43 -2.18
N ARG A 696 11.99 15.17 -2.83
CA ARG A 696 12.36 16.54 -2.44
C ARG A 696 11.22 17.52 -2.64
N GLU A 697 10.47 17.41 -3.74
CA GLU A 697 9.29 18.22 -3.99
C GLU A 697 8.23 17.98 -2.90
N ARG A 698 7.95 16.72 -2.59
CA ARG A 698 7.03 16.36 -1.49
C ARG A 698 7.48 16.93 -0.15
N GLY A 699 8.78 16.86 0.17
CA GLY A 699 9.34 17.47 1.38
C GLY A 699 9.12 18.99 1.44
N LYS A 700 9.29 19.69 0.31
CA LYS A 700 9.01 21.14 0.20
C LYS A 700 7.52 21.44 0.39
N GLU A 701 6.64 20.63 -0.19
CA GLU A 701 5.20 20.77 -0.02
C GLU A 701 4.74 20.54 1.41
N ILE A 702 5.29 19.53 2.09
CA ILE A 702 5.02 19.25 3.51
C ILE A 702 5.46 20.44 4.37
N ARG A 703 6.62 21.03 4.10
CA ARG A 703 7.08 22.23 4.82
C ARG A 703 6.13 23.43 4.62
N LYS A 704 5.61 23.63 3.40
CA LYS A 704 4.67 24.72 3.09
C LYS A 704 3.31 24.53 3.77
N ASN A 705 2.82 23.30 3.84
CA ASN A 705 1.53 22.98 4.47
C ASN A 705 1.60 21.62 5.18
N PRO A 706 2.00 21.59 6.46
CA PRO A 706 2.13 20.35 7.23
C PRO A 706 0.77 19.80 7.70
N ALA A 707 -0.30 20.60 7.64
CA ALA A 707 -1.64 20.18 8.07
C ALA A 707 -2.40 19.39 6.98
N ALA A 708 -1.99 19.47 5.73
CA ALA A 708 -2.66 18.78 4.61
C ALA A 708 -2.53 17.25 4.71
N GLU A 709 -3.64 16.53 4.54
CA GLU A 709 -3.63 15.07 4.42
C GLU A 709 -3.06 14.66 3.04
N ARG A 710 -2.09 13.74 3.04
CA ARG A 710 -1.33 13.36 1.85
C ARG A 710 -1.30 11.84 1.70
N LYS A 711 -1.46 11.38 0.47
CA LYS A 711 -1.29 9.96 0.11
C LYS A 711 0.20 9.61 -0.03
N PRO A 712 0.60 8.34 0.18
CA PRO A 712 1.94 7.85 -0.13
C PRO A 712 2.34 8.20 -1.57
N LEU A 713 3.62 8.48 -1.81
CA LEU A 713 4.16 8.71 -3.16
C LEU A 713 4.14 7.41 -3.98
N TRP A 714 4.41 6.26 -3.34
CA TRP A 714 4.48 4.97 -4.01
C TRP A 714 3.49 3.96 -3.39
N PRO A 715 2.17 4.11 -3.63
CA PRO A 715 1.15 3.28 -2.96
C PRO A 715 1.17 1.79 -3.35
N ASP A 716 1.76 1.45 -4.50
CA ASP A 716 1.86 0.06 -5.00
C ASP A 716 3.11 -0.68 -4.48
N HIS A 717 4.07 0.05 -3.91
CA HIS A 717 5.31 -0.53 -3.41
C HIS A 717 5.07 -1.17 -2.04
N VAL A 718 5.65 -2.34 -1.80
CA VAL A 718 5.47 -3.08 -0.55
C VAL A 718 6.31 -2.47 0.58
N ASN A 719 5.67 -2.08 1.68
CA ASN A 719 6.42 -1.73 2.89
C ASN A 719 7.05 -3.00 3.48
N ARG A 720 8.38 -3.08 3.37
CA ARG A 720 9.19 -4.24 3.73
C ARG A 720 9.21 -4.50 5.24
N ASP A 721 9.23 -3.44 6.04
CA ASP A 721 9.21 -3.54 7.51
C ASP A 721 7.85 -4.04 8.01
N ASP A 722 6.75 -3.48 7.46
CA ASP A 722 5.39 -3.93 7.78
C ASP A 722 5.15 -5.36 7.31
N LEU A 723 5.67 -5.73 6.13
CA LEU A 723 5.57 -7.10 5.62
C LEU A 723 6.31 -8.08 6.53
N ALA A 724 7.57 -7.78 6.90
CA ALA A 724 8.35 -8.63 7.78
C ALA A 724 7.66 -8.80 9.15
N ALA A 725 7.13 -7.71 9.73
CA ALA A 725 6.36 -7.76 10.96
C ALA A 725 5.08 -8.61 10.81
N THR A 726 4.38 -8.49 9.68
CA THR A 726 3.18 -9.28 9.38
C THR A 726 3.49 -10.76 9.25
N VAL A 727 4.60 -11.13 8.59
CA VAL A 727 5.04 -12.53 8.45
C VAL A 727 5.38 -13.12 9.81
N ARG A 728 6.16 -12.41 10.66
CA ARG A 728 6.48 -12.88 12.01
C ARG A 728 5.24 -13.00 12.90
N ALA A 729 4.30 -12.05 12.79
CA ALA A 729 3.02 -12.13 13.51
C ALA A 729 2.15 -13.31 13.04
N TYR A 730 2.14 -13.59 11.73
CA TYR A 730 1.46 -14.74 11.16
C TYR A 730 2.08 -16.06 11.64
N ALA A 731 3.41 -16.16 11.64
CA ALA A 731 4.15 -17.33 12.14
C ALA A 731 3.84 -17.65 13.62
N ALA A 732 3.66 -16.62 14.44
CA ALA A 732 3.27 -16.78 15.84
C ALA A 732 1.79 -17.16 16.03
N LEU A 733 0.90 -16.72 15.12
CA LEU A 733 -0.55 -16.88 15.26
C LEU A 733 -1.06 -18.20 14.66
N ALA A 734 -0.61 -18.56 13.45
CA ALA A 734 -1.16 -19.69 12.69
C ALA A 734 -1.13 -21.03 13.46
N PRO A 735 -0.03 -21.44 14.12
CA PRO A 735 0.03 -22.69 14.88
C PRO A 735 -0.89 -22.70 16.11
N VAL A 736 -1.07 -21.54 16.75
CA VAL A 736 -1.95 -21.38 17.93
C VAL A 736 -3.42 -21.54 17.53
N VAL A 737 -3.78 -21.03 16.35
CA VAL A 737 -5.12 -21.16 15.79
C VAL A 737 -5.42 -22.61 15.42
N GLU A 738 -4.48 -23.33 14.84
CA GLU A 738 -4.68 -24.74 14.48
C GLU A 738 -4.75 -25.66 15.70
N SER A 739 -3.89 -25.46 16.70
CA SER A 739 -3.84 -26.30 17.91
C SER A 739 -5.01 -26.09 18.86
N ARG A 740 -5.46 -24.84 19.09
CA ARG A 740 -6.53 -24.54 20.07
C ARG A 740 -7.95 -24.83 19.56
N VAL A 741 -8.10 -25.08 18.27
CA VAL A 741 -9.35 -25.63 17.71
C VAL A 741 -9.50 -27.10 18.10
N ILE A 742 -8.43 -27.74 18.60
CA ILE A 742 -8.36 -29.16 18.96
C ILE A 742 -8.07 -29.26 20.47
N ASN A 743 -9.00 -28.84 21.33
CA ASN A 743 -9.01 -29.31 22.71
C ASN A 743 -9.91 -30.54 22.80
N PRO A 744 -9.39 -31.72 23.18
CA PRO A 744 -10.18 -32.96 23.31
C PRO A 744 -11.22 -32.89 24.43
N ASP A 745 -11.05 -31.97 25.38
CA ASP A 745 -11.74 -31.97 26.67
C ASP A 745 -13.07 -31.19 26.66
N GLY A 746 -13.49 -30.66 25.50
CA GLY A 746 -14.77 -29.96 25.35
C GLY A 746 -14.93 -28.69 26.20
N THR A 747 -13.86 -28.20 26.84
CA THR A 747 -13.89 -26.91 27.54
C THR A 747 -13.96 -25.79 26.52
N ASP A 748 -15.06 -25.05 26.58
CA ASP A 748 -15.47 -23.94 25.72
C ASP A 748 -14.34 -22.91 25.54
N VAL A 749 -13.48 -23.12 24.54
CA VAL A 749 -12.64 -22.06 23.99
C VAL A 749 -13.63 -21.13 23.32
N ASP A 750 -13.87 -19.96 23.91
CA ASP A 750 -14.80 -18.95 23.43
C ASP A 750 -14.78 -18.92 21.90
N ALA A 751 -15.78 -19.56 21.27
CA ALA A 751 -15.76 -19.87 19.84
C ALA A 751 -15.62 -18.58 19.01
N THR A 752 -16.07 -17.47 19.59
CA THR A 752 -15.92 -16.12 19.05
C THR A 752 -14.46 -15.66 19.00
N TRP A 753 -13.67 -15.93 20.04
CA TRP A 753 -12.23 -15.62 20.07
C TRP A 753 -11.46 -16.48 19.06
N ALA A 754 -11.75 -17.78 18.99
CA ALA A 754 -11.09 -18.69 18.05
C ALA A 754 -11.38 -18.29 16.60
N GLN A 755 -12.63 -17.96 16.29
CA GLN A 755 -13.02 -17.45 14.97
C GLN A 755 -12.36 -16.11 14.67
N ALA A 756 -12.29 -15.19 15.65
CA ALA A 756 -11.61 -13.91 15.46
C ALA A 756 -10.10 -14.06 15.19
N GLN A 757 -9.43 -15.03 15.82
CA GLN A 757 -8.02 -15.32 15.53
C GLN A 757 -7.84 -15.97 14.15
N LYS A 758 -8.74 -16.87 13.74
CA LYS A 758 -8.78 -17.41 12.37
C LYS A 758 -8.91 -16.30 11.35
N ASP A 759 -9.91 -15.41 11.51
CA ASP A 759 -10.13 -14.29 10.61
C ASP A 759 -8.91 -13.38 10.52
N ARG A 760 -8.24 -13.13 11.66
CA ARG A 760 -6.99 -12.35 11.70
C ARG A 760 -5.85 -13.04 10.95
N ALA A 761 -5.66 -14.34 11.14
CA ALA A 761 -4.66 -15.11 10.41
C ALA A 761 -4.95 -15.10 8.90
N THR A 762 -6.22 -15.24 8.48
CA THR A 762 -6.63 -15.15 7.08
C THR A 762 -6.34 -13.78 6.48
N VAL A 763 -6.58 -12.69 7.22
CA VAL A 763 -6.27 -11.33 6.77
C VAL A 763 -4.76 -11.13 6.59
N MET A 764 -3.95 -11.59 7.54
CA MET A 764 -2.48 -11.54 7.44
C MET A 764 -1.98 -12.35 6.24
N ARG A 765 -2.49 -13.58 6.07
CA ARG A 765 -2.17 -14.44 4.93
C ARG A 765 -2.49 -13.76 3.59
N ALA A 766 -3.67 -13.16 3.47
CA ALA A 766 -4.09 -12.44 2.28
C ALA A 766 -3.27 -11.15 2.03
N GLN A 767 -2.76 -10.49 3.06
CA GLN A 767 -1.81 -9.38 2.91
C GLN A 767 -0.47 -9.85 2.35
N ILE A 768 0.08 -10.94 2.90
CA ILE A 768 1.34 -11.51 2.42
C ILE A 768 1.19 -12.00 0.97
N ASP A 769 0.11 -12.68 0.63
CA ASP A 769 -0.15 -13.15 -0.75
C ASP A 769 -0.28 -12.01 -1.75
N ARG A 770 -0.90 -10.90 -1.36
CA ARG A 770 -0.98 -9.70 -2.23
C ARG A 770 0.38 -9.07 -2.44
N ALA A 771 1.24 -9.03 -1.41
CA ALA A 771 2.61 -8.57 -1.55
C ALA A 771 3.40 -9.47 -2.52
N ILE A 772 3.29 -10.80 -2.39
CA ILE A 772 3.95 -11.77 -3.26
C ILE A 772 3.47 -11.67 -4.72
N LYS A 773 2.16 -11.54 -4.95
CA LYS A 773 1.55 -11.57 -6.30
C LYS A 773 1.70 -10.25 -7.05
N SER A 774 1.40 -9.12 -6.41
CA SER A 774 1.26 -7.82 -7.08
C SER A 774 2.09 -6.70 -6.48
N GLY A 775 2.81 -6.97 -5.38
CA GLY A 775 3.63 -5.96 -4.72
C GLY A 775 4.84 -5.53 -5.56
N LYS A 776 5.01 -4.21 -5.73
CA LYS A 776 6.24 -3.64 -6.33
C LYS A 776 7.35 -3.51 -5.29
N GLY A 777 8.61 -3.53 -5.73
CA GLY A 777 9.79 -3.39 -4.86
C GLY A 777 10.24 -4.67 -4.13
N LEU A 778 9.62 -5.82 -4.39
CA LEU A 778 10.11 -7.13 -3.96
C LEU A 778 10.84 -7.84 -5.09
N HIS A 779 12.05 -8.30 -4.80
CA HIS A 779 12.86 -9.12 -5.69
C HIS A 779 12.33 -10.56 -5.77
N ASP A 780 12.58 -11.27 -6.87
CA ASP A 780 12.01 -12.61 -7.10
C ASP A 780 12.45 -13.63 -6.04
N LEU A 781 13.72 -13.60 -5.64
CA LEU A 781 14.23 -14.43 -4.54
C LEU A 781 13.52 -14.15 -3.21
N GLU A 782 13.06 -12.92 -2.98
CA GLU A 782 12.32 -12.56 -1.76
C GLU A 782 10.90 -13.08 -1.80
N ARG A 783 10.26 -13.04 -2.98
CA ARG A 783 8.96 -13.69 -3.20
C ARG A 783 9.07 -15.19 -2.96
N ASP A 784 10.15 -15.82 -3.42
CA ASP A 784 10.40 -17.24 -3.22
C ASP A 784 10.66 -17.58 -1.75
N GLN A 785 11.45 -16.76 -1.04
CA GLN A 785 11.66 -16.92 0.41
C GLN A 785 10.35 -16.75 1.19
N LEU A 786 9.54 -15.73 0.88
CA LEU A 786 8.25 -15.51 1.53
C LEU A 786 7.29 -16.68 1.30
N ARG A 787 7.24 -17.23 0.08
CA ARG A 787 6.46 -18.44 -0.22
C ARG A 787 6.97 -19.64 0.59
N ALA A 788 8.27 -19.87 0.65
CA ALA A 788 8.86 -20.96 1.41
C ALA A 788 8.55 -20.83 2.91
N VAL A 789 8.71 -19.63 3.48
CA VAL A 789 8.43 -19.35 4.91
C VAL A 789 6.96 -19.58 5.24
N ILE A 790 6.04 -19.17 4.37
CA ILE A 790 4.63 -19.47 4.52
C ILE A 790 4.37 -20.98 4.55
N VAL A 791 4.96 -21.72 3.61
CA VAL A 791 4.80 -23.17 3.53
C VAL A 791 5.38 -23.85 4.77
N ASP A 792 6.48 -23.31 5.32
CA ASP A 792 7.05 -23.77 6.58
C ASP A 792 6.11 -23.49 7.77
N ILE A 793 5.51 -22.30 7.85
CA ILE A 793 4.53 -21.94 8.89
C ILE A 793 3.31 -22.86 8.84
N GLU A 794 2.79 -23.12 7.64
CA GLU A 794 1.66 -24.04 7.40
C GLU A 794 2.04 -25.50 7.67
N ALA A 795 3.33 -25.86 7.58
CA ALA A 795 3.86 -27.14 8.03
C ALA A 795 4.13 -27.19 9.56
N GLY A 796 3.81 -26.12 10.29
CA GLY A 796 3.96 -26.02 11.75
C GLY A 796 5.34 -25.53 12.21
N LYS A 797 6.23 -25.08 11.32
CA LYS A 797 7.49 -24.43 11.71
C LYS A 797 7.24 -22.97 12.05
N THR A 798 7.40 -22.62 13.32
CA THR A 798 7.14 -21.26 13.81
C THR A 798 8.34 -20.32 13.67
N ALA A 799 9.53 -20.88 13.39
CA ALA A 799 10.76 -20.12 13.25
C ALA A 799 10.82 -19.46 11.86
N VAL A 800 10.84 -18.13 11.84
CA VAL A 800 11.09 -17.34 10.63
C VAL A 800 12.60 -17.16 10.49
N PRO A 801 13.19 -17.37 9.29
CA PRO A 801 14.61 -17.13 9.05
C PRO A 801 15.02 -15.70 9.42
N ASP A 802 16.24 -15.54 9.94
CA ASP A 802 16.78 -14.24 10.35
C ASP A 802 16.75 -13.25 9.18
N LEU A 803 17.32 -13.66 8.04
CA LEU A 803 17.26 -12.92 6.78
C LEU A 803 16.00 -13.33 6.00
N LEU A 804 14.91 -12.59 6.20
CA LEU A 804 13.66 -12.76 5.45
C LEU A 804 13.68 -12.04 4.09
N LEU A 805 14.44 -10.95 4.01
CA LEU A 805 14.53 -10.07 2.85
C LEU A 805 15.99 -9.90 2.46
N ALA A 806 16.29 -9.95 1.17
CA ALA A 806 17.65 -10.04 0.62
C ALA A 806 18.31 -8.67 0.39
N ASP A 807 17.77 -7.59 0.98
CA ASP A 807 18.36 -6.26 0.86
C ASP A 807 19.55 -6.06 1.81
N ASP A 808 20.53 -5.26 1.34
CA ASP A 808 21.76 -4.96 2.06
C ASP A 808 21.49 -4.34 3.45
N ARG A 809 20.40 -3.58 3.63
CA ARG A 809 20.05 -2.95 4.90
C ARG A 809 19.60 -3.99 5.92
N SER A 810 18.70 -4.89 5.55
CA SER A 810 18.26 -6.01 6.40
C SER A 810 19.42 -6.93 6.76
N ALA A 811 20.32 -7.22 5.81
CA ALA A 811 21.53 -7.99 6.07
C ALA A 811 22.50 -7.27 7.03
N ALA A 812 22.68 -5.96 6.88
CA ALA A 812 23.51 -5.15 7.78
C ALA A 812 22.96 -5.11 9.21
N VAL A 813 21.63 -5.09 9.39
CA VAL A 813 21.00 -5.16 10.72
C VAL A 813 21.31 -6.50 11.38
N ILE A 814 21.20 -7.61 10.66
CA ILE A 814 21.48 -8.96 11.19
C ILE A 814 22.95 -9.12 11.56
N ASP A 815 23.88 -8.66 10.71
CA ASP A 815 25.31 -8.70 11.03
C ASP A 815 25.65 -7.83 12.24
N ARG A 816 24.96 -6.70 12.41
CA ARG A 816 25.11 -5.84 13.59
C ARG A 816 24.56 -6.51 14.85
N GLU A 817 23.37 -7.09 14.79
CA GLU A 817 22.78 -7.84 15.91
C GLU A 817 23.69 -8.99 16.33
N ARG A 818 24.25 -9.74 15.37
CA ARG A 818 25.21 -10.81 15.64
C ARG A 818 26.52 -10.30 16.26
N SER A 819 27.02 -9.16 15.79
CA SER A 819 28.21 -8.52 16.39
C SER A 819 27.93 -8.08 17.83
N ASP A 820 26.72 -7.56 18.08
CA ASP A 820 26.24 -7.21 19.41
C ASP A 820 26.10 -8.44 20.31
N GLU A 821 25.56 -9.56 19.83
CA GLU A 821 25.48 -10.83 20.56
C GLU A 821 26.87 -11.33 20.98
N ILE A 822 27.83 -11.37 20.05
CA ILE A 822 29.21 -11.77 20.35
C ILE A 822 29.84 -10.83 21.37
N ALA A 823 29.59 -9.51 21.26
CA ALA A 823 30.06 -8.54 22.25
C ALA A 823 29.47 -8.80 23.64
N HIS A 824 28.18 -9.13 23.73
CA HIS A 824 27.51 -9.47 24.98
C HIS A 824 28.02 -10.80 25.58
N ASP A 825 28.24 -11.82 24.76
CA ASP A 825 28.78 -13.11 25.21
C ASP A 825 30.23 -12.97 25.67
N SER A 826 31.04 -12.20 24.94
CA SER A 826 32.40 -11.83 25.36
C SER A 826 32.39 -11.11 26.71
N ALA A 827 31.50 -10.13 26.88
CA ALA A 827 31.34 -9.39 28.11
C ALA A 827 30.93 -10.28 29.29
N ARG A 828 30.01 -11.23 29.05
CA ARG A 828 29.58 -12.23 30.06
C ARG A 828 30.73 -13.14 30.46
N TYR A 829 31.49 -13.65 29.49
CA TYR A 829 32.68 -14.47 29.72
C TYR A 829 33.72 -13.73 30.58
N HIS A 830 34.09 -12.52 30.18
CA HIS A 830 35.10 -11.74 30.91
C HIS A 830 34.65 -11.36 32.33
N ARG A 831 33.36 -11.06 32.54
CA ARG A 831 32.80 -10.86 33.87
C ARG A 831 32.94 -12.09 34.75
N HIS A 832 32.52 -13.26 34.25
CA HIS A 832 32.62 -14.51 35.01
C HIS A 832 34.06 -14.84 35.38
N LYS A 833 35.00 -14.68 34.45
CA LYS A 833 36.42 -14.93 34.72
C LYS A 833 37.01 -13.96 35.75
N LEU A 834 36.66 -12.67 35.71
CA LEU A 834 37.06 -11.71 36.75
C LEU A 834 36.51 -12.10 38.12
N GLU A 835 35.24 -12.47 38.21
CA GLU A 835 34.65 -12.95 39.46
C GLU A 835 35.27 -14.26 39.95
N GLU A 836 35.60 -15.18 39.04
CA GLU A 836 36.27 -16.45 39.35
C GLU A 836 37.67 -16.21 39.95
N ILE A 837 38.48 -15.32 39.34
CA ILE A 837 39.79 -14.92 39.87
C ILE A 837 39.66 -14.34 41.28
N LEU A 838 38.65 -13.47 41.49
CA LEU A 838 38.44 -12.82 42.79
C LEU A 838 37.85 -13.77 43.86
N ARG A 839 37.16 -14.85 43.46
CA ARG A 839 36.65 -15.88 44.40
C ARG A 839 37.69 -16.96 44.69
N GLY A 840 38.52 -17.32 43.72
CA GLY A 840 39.54 -18.38 43.83
C GLY A 840 40.88 -17.90 44.41
N GLY A 841 41.15 -16.59 44.39
CA GLY A 841 42.35 -16.00 44.99
C GLY A 841 42.23 -15.83 46.51
N ALA A 842 43.36 -15.60 47.19
CA ALA A 842 43.41 -15.20 48.61
C ALA A 842 42.86 -13.77 48.85
N ALA A 843 41.84 -13.35 48.11
CA ALA A 843 41.18 -12.06 48.24
C ALA A 843 40.27 -12.06 49.48
N PRO A 844 40.12 -10.90 50.16
CA PRO A 844 39.19 -10.79 51.29
C PRO A 844 37.74 -11.12 50.89
N GLU A 845 37.00 -11.75 51.81
CA GLU A 845 35.63 -12.18 51.56
C GLU A 845 34.72 -10.97 51.26
N GLY A 846 33.93 -11.06 50.19
CA GLY A 846 33.02 -9.98 49.78
C GLY A 846 33.63 -8.88 48.89
N VAL A 847 34.93 -8.91 48.58
CA VAL A 847 35.56 -7.90 47.69
C VAL A 847 34.91 -7.85 46.31
N ALA A 848 34.58 -8.99 45.71
CA ALA A 848 33.87 -9.03 44.43
C ALA A 848 32.52 -8.29 44.44
N ARG A 849 31.88 -8.17 45.62
CA ARG A 849 30.66 -7.36 45.79
C ARG A 849 30.98 -5.87 45.83
N HIS A 850 32.08 -5.49 46.47
CA HIS A 850 32.52 -4.10 46.61
C HIS A 850 33.02 -3.49 45.29
N VAL A 851 33.75 -4.25 44.48
CA VAL A 851 34.25 -3.78 43.16
C VAL A 851 33.30 -4.08 42.00
N ARG A 852 32.06 -4.49 42.28
CA ARG A 852 31.10 -4.93 41.25
C ARG A 852 30.79 -3.82 40.23
N GLU A 853 30.70 -2.57 40.68
CA GLU A 853 30.43 -1.43 39.81
C GLU A 853 31.60 -1.18 38.85
N ASP A 854 32.84 -1.28 39.34
CA ASP A 854 34.04 -1.15 38.51
C ASP A 854 34.18 -2.29 37.49
N ILE A 855 33.91 -3.54 37.92
CA ILE A 855 33.83 -4.69 37.00
C ILE A 855 32.75 -4.45 35.95
N SER A 856 31.58 -3.94 36.35
CA SER A 856 30.47 -3.68 35.41
C SER A 856 30.84 -2.59 34.40
N ARG A 857 31.61 -1.57 34.82
CA ARG A 857 32.12 -0.52 33.95
C ARG A 857 33.13 -1.06 32.93
N VAL A 858 34.15 -1.79 33.38
CA VAL A 858 35.14 -2.44 32.49
C VAL A 858 34.43 -3.34 31.47
N VAL A 859 33.49 -4.17 31.93
CA VAL A 859 32.72 -5.06 31.06
C VAL A 859 31.87 -4.29 30.05
N ALA A 860 31.27 -3.16 30.44
CA ALA A 860 30.51 -2.32 29.52
C ALA A 860 31.40 -1.68 28.45
N GLU A 861 32.59 -1.19 28.82
CA GLU A 861 33.57 -0.63 27.87
C GLU A 861 34.11 -1.72 26.92
N HIS A 862 34.39 -2.93 27.44
CA HIS A 862 34.71 -4.09 26.61
C HIS A 862 33.57 -4.45 25.64
N THR A 863 32.31 -4.31 26.05
CA THR A 863 31.16 -4.54 25.14
C THR A 863 31.12 -3.48 24.03
N GLN A 864 31.38 -2.22 24.33
CA GLN A 864 31.44 -1.15 23.32
C GLN A 864 32.59 -1.38 22.33
N LEU A 865 33.74 -1.78 22.85
CA LEU A 865 34.92 -2.10 22.06
C LEU A 865 34.67 -3.32 21.16
N ALA A 866 34.14 -4.41 21.71
CA ALA A 866 33.84 -5.64 20.96
C ALA A 866 32.75 -5.45 19.90
N ALA A 867 31.78 -4.56 20.13
CA ALA A 867 30.75 -4.22 19.15
C ALA A 867 31.24 -3.27 18.04
N GLY A 868 32.51 -2.84 18.08
CA GLY A 868 33.08 -1.91 17.11
C GLY A 868 32.54 -0.49 17.22
N ARG A 869 31.94 -0.11 18.35
CA ARG A 869 31.41 1.24 18.61
C ARG A 869 32.47 2.22 19.10
N THR A 870 33.52 1.70 19.72
CA THR A 870 34.70 2.44 20.17
C THR A 870 35.96 1.79 19.60
N ASN A 871 37.04 2.55 19.52
CA ASN A 871 38.36 2.03 19.18
C ASN A 871 39.20 1.82 20.45
N LEU A 872 40.33 1.14 20.31
CA LEU A 872 41.23 0.83 21.43
C LEU A 872 41.73 2.09 22.17
N ARG A 873 41.99 3.18 21.43
CA ARG A 873 42.48 4.43 22.01
C ARG A 873 41.42 5.11 22.87
N ASP A 874 40.16 5.11 22.42
CA ASP A 874 39.04 5.67 23.17
C ASP A 874 38.76 4.84 24.43
N TYR A 875 38.89 3.51 24.35
CA TYR A 875 38.83 2.61 25.50
C TYR A 875 39.90 2.94 26.54
N GLU A 876 41.17 3.05 26.13
CA GLU A 876 42.28 3.37 27.03
C GLU A 876 42.10 4.73 27.71
N ALA A 877 41.54 5.72 27.01
CA ALA A 877 41.24 7.03 27.56
C ALA A 877 40.18 7.00 28.69
N THR A 878 39.35 5.95 28.78
CA THR A 878 38.36 5.81 29.87
C THR A 878 39.00 5.53 31.23
N GLY A 879 40.22 4.95 31.26
CA GLY A 879 40.91 4.52 32.47
C GLY A 879 40.15 3.45 33.27
N ALA A 880 39.27 2.67 32.64
CA ALA A 880 38.41 1.71 33.34
C ALA A 880 39.23 0.62 34.07
N ASP A 881 40.28 0.09 33.43
CA ASP A 881 41.16 -0.93 34.01
C ASP A 881 41.92 -0.40 35.24
N GLU A 882 42.46 0.81 35.14
CA GLU A 882 43.22 1.45 36.22
C GLU A 882 42.35 1.72 37.45
N ARG A 883 41.08 2.10 37.24
CA ARG A 883 40.10 2.29 38.32
C ARG A 883 39.81 0.97 39.03
N LEU A 884 39.56 -0.11 38.30
CA LEU A 884 39.32 -1.42 38.89
C LEU A 884 40.55 -1.91 39.70
N LEU A 885 41.75 -1.78 39.15
CA LEU A 885 42.99 -2.16 39.85
C LEU A 885 43.23 -1.29 41.10
N SER A 886 42.89 0.00 41.05
CA SER A 886 42.96 0.91 42.20
C SER A 886 41.97 0.52 43.29
N ALA A 887 40.73 0.18 42.92
CA ALA A 887 39.71 -0.29 43.84
C ALA A 887 40.10 -1.61 44.53
N LEU A 888 40.66 -2.56 43.77
CA LEU A 888 41.19 -3.82 44.33
C LEU A 888 42.32 -3.57 45.33
N THR A 889 43.18 -2.57 45.07
CA THR A 889 44.25 -2.17 45.98
C THR A 889 43.68 -1.56 47.27
N ALA A 890 42.69 -0.69 47.16
CA ALA A 890 42.01 -0.07 48.31
C ALA A 890 41.30 -1.10 49.20
N HIS A 891 40.81 -2.21 48.62
CA HIS A 891 40.18 -3.31 49.33
C HIS A 891 41.15 -4.40 49.81
N GLY A 892 42.46 -4.17 49.74
CA GLY A 892 43.47 -5.07 50.33
C GLY A 892 43.67 -6.39 49.58
N VAL A 893 43.31 -6.46 48.29
CA VAL A 893 43.53 -7.67 47.47
C VAL A 893 45.03 -7.91 47.25
N PRO A 894 45.58 -9.11 47.50
CA PRO A 894 47.02 -9.38 47.33
C PRO A 894 47.55 -9.14 45.91
N GLU A 895 48.82 -8.73 45.80
CA GLU A 895 49.49 -8.45 44.52
C GLU A 895 49.45 -9.63 43.52
N PRO A 896 49.60 -10.91 43.92
CA PRO A 896 49.47 -12.04 42.99
C PRO A 896 48.08 -12.11 42.32
N VAL A 897 47.01 -11.83 43.06
CA VAL A 897 45.64 -11.83 42.54
C VAL A 897 45.41 -10.61 41.63
N ARG A 898 45.93 -9.43 42.01
CA ARG A 898 45.89 -8.23 41.15
C ARG A 898 46.64 -8.44 39.84
N ASN A 899 47.76 -9.17 39.84
CA ASN A 899 48.50 -9.53 38.64
C ASN A 899 47.70 -10.46 37.72
N GLN A 900 46.97 -11.44 38.27
CA GLN A 900 46.05 -12.28 37.51
C GLN A 900 44.92 -11.45 36.88
N VAL A 901 44.33 -10.53 37.64
CA VAL A 901 43.32 -9.59 37.10
C VAL A 901 43.90 -8.76 35.96
N ARG A 902 45.08 -8.15 36.14
CA ARG A 902 45.73 -7.33 35.09
C ARG A 902 46.01 -8.12 33.82
N HIS A 903 46.49 -9.37 33.96
CA HIS A 903 46.73 -10.25 32.83
C HIS A 903 45.42 -10.55 32.06
N HIS A 904 44.35 -10.90 32.78
CA HIS A 904 43.05 -11.16 32.18
C HIS A 904 42.43 -9.91 31.53
N LEU A 905 42.58 -8.72 32.13
CA LEU A 905 42.13 -7.46 31.52
C LEU A 905 42.84 -7.18 30.20
N THR A 906 44.15 -7.45 30.14
CA THR A 906 44.93 -7.31 28.90
C THR A 906 44.43 -8.27 27.83
N GLU A 907 44.23 -9.56 28.16
CA GLU A 907 43.68 -10.55 27.24
C GLU A 907 42.26 -10.17 26.78
N ALA A 908 41.40 -9.73 27.70
CA ALA A 908 40.04 -9.31 27.40
C ALA A 908 40.02 -8.13 26.43
N ARG A 909 40.82 -7.11 26.70
CA ARG A 909 40.96 -5.93 25.84
C ARG A 909 41.42 -6.32 24.44
N ASP A 910 42.44 -7.16 24.31
CA ASP A 910 42.98 -7.56 23.01
C ASP A 910 41.95 -8.40 22.20
N ASN A 911 41.24 -9.30 22.87
CA ASN A 911 40.15 -10.08 22.26
C ASN A 911 38.98 -9.19 21.82
N CYS A 912 38.54 -8.25 22.66
CA CYS A 912 37.48 -7.30 22.35
C CYS A 912 37.90 -6.35 21.22
N ALA A 913 39.16 -5.89 21.21
CA ALA A 913 39.67 -5.04 20.13
C ALA A 913 39.70 -5.77 18.78
N SER A 914 40.15 -7.03 18.74
CA SER A 914 40.13 -7.83 17.51
C SER A 914 38.72 -8.08 16.99
N THR A 915 37.77 -8.36 17.89
CA THR A 915 36.35 -8.55 17.54
C THR A 915 35.73 -7.25 17.04
N GLY A 916 36.02 -6.14 17.73
CA GLY A 916 35.58 -4.80 17.35
C GLY A 916 36.07 -4.36 15.98
N GLN A 917 37.31 -4.67 15.63
CA GLN A 917 37.87 -4.41 14.30
C GLN A 917 37.10 -5.14 13.20
N GLN A 918 36.74 -6.41 13.43
CA GLN A 918 35.94 -7.17 12.46
C GLN A 918 34.52 -6.61 12.35
N ALA A 919 33.86 -6.33 13.48
CA ALA A 919 32.52 -5.72 13.50
C ALA A 919 32.50 -4.37 12.76
N HIS A 920 33.52 -3.53 13.00
CA HIS A 920 33.68 -2.25 12.31
C HIS A 920 33.92 -2.44 10.80
N TRP A 921 34.81 -3.35 10.41
CA TRP A 921 35.03 -3.66 8.98
C TRP A 921 33.76 -4.15 8.28
N ILE A 922 32.93 -4.97 8.93
CA ILE A 922 31.64 -5.42 8.38
C ILE A 922 30.70 -4.22 8.19
N GLN A 923 30.61 -3.33 9.19
CA GLN A 923 29.78 -2.13 9.10
C GLN A 923 30.25 -1.21 7.97
N ASP A 924 31.55 -0.97 7.85
CA ASP A 924 32.17 -0.17 6.78
C ASP A 924 31.92 -0.80 5.41
N ARG A 925 31.99 -2.13 5.31
CA ARG A 925 31.71 -2.84 4.06
C ARG A 925 30.27 -2.61 3.59
N TRP A 926 29.29 -2.65 4.50
CA TRP A 926 27.90 -2.34 4.18
C TRP A 926 27.68 -0.85 3.86
N ALA A 927 28.34 0.05 4.59
CA ALA A 927 28.30 1.48 4.32
C ALA A 927 28.86 1.80 2.92
N GLY A 928 30.05 1.29 2.60
CA GLY A 928 30.71 1.51 1.32
C GLY A 928 29.94 0.95 0.12
N ARG A 929 29.19 -0.16 0.29
CA ARG A 929 28.29 -0.67 -0.76
C ARG A 929 27.14 0.29 -1.04
N ARG A 930 26.51 0.82 0.01
CA ARG A 930 25.42 1.81 -0.15
C ARG A 930 25.95 3.12 -0.73
N GLU A 931 27.12 3.56 -0.29
CA GLU A 931 27.79 4.76 -0.80
C GLU A 931 28.15 4.59 -2.28
N LYS A 932 28.69 3.44 -2.70
CA LYS A 932 28.95 3.14 -4.12
C LYS A 932 27.70 3.31 -4.97
N VAL A 933 26.54 2.79 -4.54
CA VAL A 933 25.27 2.98 -5.25
C VAL A 933 24.85 4.45 -5.30
N ALA A 934 25.02 5.19 -4.21
CA ALA A 934 24.70 6.62 -4.17
C ALA A 934 25.61 7.42 -5.12
N VAL A 935 26.91 7.09 -5.17
CA VAL A 935 27.89 7.70 -6.08
C VAL A 935 27.60 7.33 -7.53
N ASP A 936 27.25 6.08 -7.82
CA ASP A 936 26.92 5.65 -9.19
C ASP A 936 25.65 6.34 -9.72
N ARG A 937 24.68 6.65 -8.83
CA ARG A 937 23.41 7.32 -9.18
C ARG A 937 23.52 8.82 -9.27
N ASN A 938 24.41 9.40 -8.49
CA ASN A 938 24.69 10.82 -8.50
C ASN A 938 26.21 10.97 -8.50
N PRO A 939 26.86 10.72 -9.65
CA PRO A 939 28.29 10.92 -9.77
C PRO A 939 28.51 12.40 -9.57
N GLY A 940 28.97 12.75 -8.37
CA GLY A 940 29.41 14.11 -8.08
C GLY A 940 30.47 14.54 -9.10
N PRO A 941 30.87 15.82 -9.11
CA PRO A 941 32.05 16.20 -9.86
C PRO A 941 33.20 15.23 -9.50
N PRO A 942 33.95 14.72 -10.49
CA PRO A 942 34.96 13.68 -10.28
C PRO A 942 35.91 14.08 -9.15
N ALA A 943 36.54 13.12 -8.47
CA ALA A 943 37.35 13.37 -7.25
C ALA A 943 38.40 14.50 -7.39
N TYR A 944 38.94 14.72 -8.59
CA TYR A 944 39.87 15.82 -8.93
C TYR A 944 39.21 17.21 -8.99
N ASP A 945 37.90 17.28 -8.89
CA ASP A 945 37.08 18.49 -8.93
C ASP A 945 36.16 18.60 -7.68
N SER A 946 36.49 17.81 -6.65
CA SER A 946 35.84 17.86 -5.35
C SER A 946 36.12 19.20 -4.65
N PRO A 947 35.19 19.70 -3.82
CA PRO A 947 35.40 20.92 -3.03
C PRO A 947 36.66 20.86 -2.16
N GLU A 948 36.98 19.68 -1.63
CA GLU A 948 38.17 19.42 -0.81
C GLU A 948 39.46 19.51 -1.63
N TYR A 949 39.48 18.93 -2.83
CA TYR A 949 40.62 19.06 -3.75
C TYR A 949 40.83 20.51 -4.18
N ARG A 950 39.75 21.26 -4.50
CA ARG A 950 39.83 22.69 -4.83
C ARG A 950 40.35 23.52 -3.65
N ALA A 951 39.90 23.22 -2.44
CA ALA A 951 40.38 23.87 -1.22
C ALA A 951 41.88 23.57 -0.96
N LEU A 952 42.32 22.34 -1.22
CA LEU A 952 43.73 21.94 -1.10
C LEU A 952 44.60 22.63 -2.18
N GLN A 953 44.11 22.73 -3.42
CA GLN A 953 44.76 23.44 -4.51
C GLN A 953 44.90 24.94 -4.23
N GLU A 954 43.80 25.58 -3.80
CA GLU A 954 43.79 26.98 -3.38
C GLU A 954 44.76 27.21 -2.21
N HIS A 955 44.78 26.31 -1.23
CA HIS A 955 45.75 26.32 -0.14
C HIS A 955 47.20 26.21 -0.63
N ASN A 956 47.48 25.31 -1.57
CA ASN A 956 48.83 25.12 -2.11
C ASN A 956 49.30 26.32 -2.95
N LEU A 957 48.41 26.92 -3.75
CA LEU A 957 48.72 28.14 -4.51
C LEU A 957 48.98 29.33 -3.58
N ARG A 958 48.24 29.43 -2.47
CA ARG A 958 48.51 30.41 -1.40
C ARG A 958 49.85 30.16 -0.71
N GLN A 959 50.18 28.90 -0.41
CA GLN A 959 51.49 28.57 0.18
C GLN A 959 52.66 28.79 -0.77
N ALA A 960 52.43 28.73 -2.09
CA ALA A 960 53.41 29.07 -3.11
C ALA A 960 53.63 30.59 -3.28
N GLY A 961 52.92 31.43 -2.51
CA GLY A 961 53.14 32.88 -2.46
C GLY A 961 52.42 33.68 -3.55
N LEU A 962 51.45 33.09 -4.26
CA LEU A 962 50.63 33.81 -5.24
C LEU A 962 49.61 34.72 -4.53
N ASN A 963 49.33 35.89 -5.12
CA ASN A 963 48.34 36.83 -4.60
C ASN A 963 46.90 36.36 -4.90
N GLU A 964 45.89 36.91 -4.23
CA GLU A 964 44.50 36.43 -4.36
C GLU A 964 43.91 36.51 -5.77
N ASP A 965 44.34 37.47 -6.58
CA ASP A 965 43.87 37.62 -7.95
C ASP A 965 44.53 36.60 -8.88
N GLU A 966 45.81 36.27 -8.65
CA GLU A 966 46.54 35.20 -9.32
C GLU A 966 46.01 33.82 -8.95
N VAL A 967 45.71 33.58 -7.67
CA VAL A 967 45.06 32.33 -7.21
C VAL A 967 43.70 32.19 -7.91
N ARG A 968 42.89 33.25 -7.97
CA ARG A 968 41.61 33.23 -8.70
C ARG A 968 41.78 32.96 -10.20
N GLN A 969 42.78 33.55 -10.85
CA GLN A 969 43.06 33.31 -12.27
C GLN A 969 43.56 31.89 -12.54
N CYS A 970 44.42 31.33 -11.69
CA CYS A 970 44.90 29.95 -11.79
C CYS A 970 43.75 28.94 -11.59
N MET A 971 42.93 29.15 -10.56
CA MET A 971 41.75 28.32 -10.31
C MET A 971 40.70 28.42 -11.44
N ALA A 972 40.56 29.60 -12.07
CA ALA A 972 39.70 29.80 -13.23
C ALA A 972 40.25 29.17 -14.53
N ALA A 973 41.59 29.17 -14.70
CA ALA A 973 42.25 28.60 -15.87
C ALA A 973 42.23 27.06 -15.84
N GLU A 974 42.36 26.42 -14.68
CA GLU A 974 42.22 24.97 -14.53
C GLU A 974 40.80 24.48 -14.81
N LYS A 975 39.79 25.25 -14.40
CA LYS A 975 38.37 24.99 -14.71
C LYS A 975 38.11 24.86 -16.22
N GLY A 976 38.94 25.50 -17.05
CA GLY A 976 38.88 25.43 -18.52
C GLY A 976 39.69 24.31 -19.18
N ARG A 977 40.58 23.61 -18.45
CA ARG A 977 41.53 22.62 -19.01
C ARG A 977 41.20 21.16 -18.66
N ALA A 978 39.98 20.87 -18.21
CA ALA A 978 39.52 19.51 -17.88
C ALA A 978 39.37 18.59 -19.11
N LYS A 979 40.48 18.18 -19.73
CA LYS A 979 40.66 16.91 -20.41
C LYS A 979 42.03 16.36 -20.01
N PRO A 980 42.14 15.09 -19.59
CA PRO A 980 43.40 14.57 -19.09
C PRO A 980 44.44 14.39 -20.20
N PRO A 981 45.71 14.79 -19.98
CA PRO A 981 46.85 14.29 -20.75
C PRO A 981 47.08 12.78 -20.57
N SER A 982 46.47 12.14 -19.55
CA SER A 982 46.59 10.71 -19.27
C SER A 982 45.77 9.79 -20.20
N ALA A 983 45.05 10.34 -21.20
CA ALA A 983 44.47 9.54 -22.28
C ALA A 983 45.52 9.05 -23.31
N ALA A 984 46.77 9.53 -23.24
CA ALA A 984 47.85 9.13 -24.14
C ALA A 984 48.84 8.13 -23.52
N VAL A 985 48.75 7.85 -22.22
CA VAL A 985 49.82 7.11 -21.52
C VAL A 985 49.22 6.23 -20.43
N ASN A 986 48.92 4.97 -20.74
CA ASN A 986 48.95 3.86 -19.78
C ASN A 986 49.21 2.56 -20.55
N PRO A 987 50.08 1.68 -20.02
CA PRO A 987 49.57 0.37 -19.57
C PRO A 987 50.26 -0.11 -18.25
N PRO A 988 50.00 -1.34 -17.73
CA PRO A 988 49.09 -1.68 -16.62
C PRO A 988 49.80 -2.05 -15.27
N ALA A 989 49.00 -2.08 -14.17
CA ALA A 989 49.21 -2.56 -12.76
C ALA A 989 50.56 -3.21 -12.32
N PRO A 990 51.07 -3.06 -11.06
CA PRO A 990 50.32 -3.19 -9.80
C PRO A 990 50.68 -2.19 -8.67
N GLU A 991 49.81 -2.11 -7.66
CA GLU A 991 49.94 -1.24 -6.47
C GLU A 991 51.16 -1.61 -5.60
N GLN A 992 52.13 -0.70 -5.47
CA GLN A 992 53.06 -0.67 -4.35
C GLN A 992 52.55 0.29 -3.27
N LYS A 993 52.33 -0.25 -2.08
CA LYS A 993 52.02 0.50 -0.86
C LYS A 993 53.14 1.49 -0.53
N VAL A 994 52.83 2.78 -0.48
CA VAL A 994 53.71 3.78 0.13
C VAL A 994 53.29 3.95 1.59
N ARG A 995 54.22 3.62 2.50
CA ARG A 995 54.13 3.89 3.94
C ARG A 995 53.90 5.38 4.18
N LEU A 996 52.92 5.73 4.99
CA LEU A 996 52.84 7.02 5.67
C LEU A 996 53.33 6.85 7.11
N THR A 997 54.64 6.95 7.32
CA THR A 997 55.22 7.36 8.61
C THR A 997 56.35 8.34 8.34
N THR A 998 56.26 9.54 8.92
CA THR A 998 57.34 10.53 8.95
C THR A 998 58.45 10.11 9.94
N PRO A 999 59.74 10.42 9.71
CA PRO A 999 60.83 9.99 10.57
C PRO A 999 60.86 10.74 11.91
N GLY A 1000 60.94 10.00 13.02
CA GLY A 1000 61.40 10.53 14.31
C GLY A 1000 60.34 10.89 15.35
N ALA A 1001 59.67 9.89 15.93
CA ALA A 1001 59.24 9.90 17.34
C ALA A 1001 58.98 8.45 17.77
N GLY A 1002 59.65 8.02 18.85
CA GLY A 1002 59.97 6.63 19.13
C GLY A 1002 58.79 5.71 19.46
N VAL A 1003 58.86 4.49 18.92
CA VAL A 1003 58.22 3.30 19.47
C VAL A 1003 59.36 2.40 19.94
N GLN A 1004 59.48 2.21 21.26
CA GLN A 1004 60.27 1.12 21.81
C GLN A 1004 59.57 -0.20 21.45
N GLN A 1005 60.18 -0.95 20.54
CA GLN A 1005 59.84 -2.36 20.36
C GLN A 1005 60.40 -3.13 21.56
N THR A 1006 59.51 -3.72 22.36
CA THR A 1006 59.86 -4.78 23.28
C THR A 1006 60.29 -6.01 22.48
N HIS A 1007 61.59 -6.31 22.55
CA HIS A 1007 62.14 -7.58 22.09
C HIS A 1007 61.50 -8.75 22.86
N HIS A 1008 60.75 -9.62 22.18
CA HIS A 1008 60.56 -10.97 22.66
C HIS A 1008 61.81 -11.81 22.37
N ARG A 1009 62.40 -12.30 23.44
CA ARG A 1009 63.54 -13.22 23.49
C ARG A 1009 62.99 -14.65 23.50
N GLY A 1010 63.45 -15.48 22.57
CA GLY A 1010 63.37 -16.94 22.60
C GLY A 1010 64.18 -17.46 21.41
N THR A 1011 65.46 -17.84 21.52
CA THR A 1011 65.98 -19.17 21.97
C THR A 1011 65.08 -20.31 21.48
N ASP A 1012 65.50 -21.30 20.70
CA ASP A 1012 66.82 -21.70 20.23
C ASP A 1012 66.59 -22.80 19.15
N ARG A 1013 67.52 -22.88 18.18
CA ARG A 1013 68.00 -24.10 17.46
C ARG A 1013 67.01 -24.98 16.67
N ASP A 1014 67.23 -25.08 15.35
CA ASP A 1014 68.02 -26.20 14.76
C ASP A 1014 68.41 -25.89 13.29
N PRO A 1015 69.65 -26.18 12.83
CA PRO A 1015 70.10 -25.92 11.46
C PRO A 1015 70.21 -27.21 10.62
N GLY A 1016 69.79 -27.14 9.36
CA GLY A 1016 70.13 -28.14 8.33
C GLY A 1016 69.56 -27.72 6.98
N LEU A 1017 70.35 -27.13 6.09
CA LEU A 1017 71.02 -27.81 4.96
C LEU A 1017 70.01 -28.56 4.07
N GLY A 1018 69.83 -28.25 2.79
CA GLY A 1018 70.52 -27.33 1.92
C GLY A 1018 70.10 -27.54 0.45
N ARG A 1019 70.59 -26.60 -0.37
CA ARG A 1019 70.51 -26.46 -1.83
C ARG A 1019 69.21 -25.89 -2.41
#